data_AF-A0A7N2L5N4-F1
#
_entry.id   AF-A0A7N2L5N4-F1
#
_cell.length_a   1.000
_cell.length_b   1.000
_cell.length_c   1.000
_cell.angle_alpha   90.00
_cell.angle_beta   90.00
_cell.angle_gamma   90.00
#
_symmetry.space_group_name_H-M   'P 1'
#
loop_
_entity.id
_entity.type
_entity.pdbx_description
1 polymer ?
#
loop_
_entity_poly.entity_id
_entity_poly.type
_entity_poly.pdbx_seq_one_letter_code
_entity_poly.pdbx_strand_id
1 'polypeptide(L)'
;MEIQENQSDSLSESDSTSSTRVGYSGPLSGPLVSNKRNSSKKSARFKDEECYVEITLDVRDDSVSVQNIRGGDSETAYFASQLEKRPNSLGSQLSFKLRQVSQELKRMTSSKRFNKFDRTKSGAARALQGLKFMSKNVGTEGWSQVEARFDELAVNGTLSKARFGQCIGMKESSEFASELYDALARRRGITSSSITKAELHEFWEQITDQSFDARLQTFFDMVDKNADGRITEEEVKEIIALSASANKLSNIQDHAEEYAALIIEELDPDNLGYIELFNLEMLLLQAPTKSANRGGDSRVLSQLLSQKLVPTKEHNPIKRCYRGVTYFVEDNWKRLWIIALWLSICAGLFTWKFIQYKHRAVFDVMGYCVTTAKGAAETLKFNMALILLPVCRNTITWLRSKTNLGMVVPFDDNINFHKVIAFGIAIGVGLHAGAHLTCDFPRLLHATDDEYEPMKQFFGEKRPDDYWWFVKGTEGWTGVIMVVLMAIAYILAQPWFRRSRLHLPKTLKKLTGFNAFWYSHHLFVIVYVLFVVHGYFLYLSKKWYKRTTWMYLAVPIILYACERLIRAFRSGYKTVRILKVAVYPGNVLALHMSKPQGFKYTSGQYIFVNCSAVSPFQWHPFSITSAPGDDYLSIHIRTLGDWTSRLKTVFSKVCQPPSSDQSGLLRADIGQGNNKPRMPRLKVDGPYGAPAQDYKMYDVLLLVGLGIGATPLISIVKDVLNNIKQQEEIDEGMVESGVKSNKRKPFATKRAYFYWVTREQGSFEWFRGVMNEVAENDRNGVIELHNYCTSVYEEGDARSALITMLQSLQHAKNGVDIVSGTRVKTHFARPNWRNVFKHVALKHPNERVGVFYCGAHGLVGDLRSLAQDFSRKTSTKFDFHKENF
;
A
#
# COMPACT_ATOMS: atom_id res chain seq x y z
N MET A 1 -17.13 -56.53 -15.57
CA MET A 1 -17.53 -57.71 -16.34
C MET A 1 -18.45 -57.19 -17.43
N GLU A 2 -17.93 -56.66 -18.55
CA GLU A 2 -17.31 -57.39 -19.69
C GLU A 2 -18.45 -58.05 -20.50
N ILE A 3 -18.68 -57.75 -21.78
CA ILE A 3 -17.94 -58.20 -22.98
C ILE A 3 -18.50 -57.48 -24.25
N GLN A 4 -17.70 -57.44 -25.34
CA GLN A 4 -18.03 -57.30 -26.79
C GLN A 4 -18.23 -55.87 -27.38
N GLU A 5 -17.75 -55.50 -28.58
CA GLU A 5 -17.16 -56.23 -29.72
C GLU A 5 -16.40 -55.30 -30.71
N ASN A 6 -15.44 -55.91 -31.41
CA ASN A 6 -14.63 -55.59 -32.60
C ASN A 6 -15.15 -54.65 -33.73
N GLN A 7 -14.20 -54.01 -34.44
CA GLN A 7 -13.75 -54.26 -35.84
C GLN A 7 -13.29 -52.99 -36.62
N SER A 8 -12.59 -53.24 -37.73
CA SER A 8 -11.46 -52.53 -38.35
C SER A 8 -11.77 -51.85 -39.71
N ASP A 9 -10.87 -50.94 -40.13
CA ASP A 9 -10.40 -50.56 -41.48
C ASP A 9 -11.37 -50.29 -42.67
N SER A 10 -11.22 -49.12 -43.33
CA SER A 10 -10.68 -48.97 -44.71
C SER A 10 -11.09 -47.67 -45.45
N LEU A 11 -10.09 -47.08 -46.14
CA LEU A 11 -10.00 -46.40 -47.45
C LEU A 11 -11.15 -45.56 -48.11
N SER A 12 -10.77 -44.31 -48.44
CA SER A 12 -10.95 -43.47 -49.66
C SER A 12 -12.16 -43.56 -50.63
N GLU A 13 -12.75 -42.39 -50.96
CA GLU A 13 -12.99 -41.82 -52.33
C GLU A 13 -13.69 -40.43 -52.20
N SER A 14 -13.08 -39.33 -52.70
CA SER A 14 -13.37 -38.57 -53.94
C SER A 14 -14.61 -37.66 -53.92
N ASP A 15 -14.41 -36.33 -54.02
CA ASP A 15 -15.07 -35.53 -55.06
C ASP A 15 -14.44 -34.15 -55.30
N SER A 16 -14.41 -33.79 -56.58
CA SER A 16 -13.87 -32.58 -57.24
C SER A 16 -14.75 -31.32 -57.03
N THR A 17 -14.30 -30.05 -57.15
CA THR A 17 -14.12 -29.33 -58.43
C THR A 17 -13.47 -27.93 -58.30
N SER A 18 -12.70 -27.60 -59.35
CA SER A 18 -12.50 -26.28 -59.99
C SER A 18 -11.34 -25.37 -59.59
N SER A 19 -10.80 -24.80 -60.66
CA SER A 19 -9.46 -24.26 -60.91
C SER A 19 -9.47 -22.74 -61.11
N THR A 20 -8.36 -22.06 -60.84
CA THR A 20 -7.65 -21.24 -61.86
C THR A 20 -6.27 -20.78 -61.36
N ARG A 21 -5.26 -21.04 -62.20
CA ARG A 21 -3.88 -20.53 -62.16
C ARG A 21 -3.61 -19.93 -63.54
N VAL A 22 -2.96 -18.77 -63.61
CA VAL A 22 -2.23 -18.31 -64.81
C VAL A 22 -0.97 -17.53 -64.36
N GLY A 23 0.22 -17.96 -64.83
CA GLY A 23 1.50 -17.20 -64.83
C GLY A 23 1.59 -16.30 -66.08
N TYR A 24 2.64 -15.59 -66.46
CA TYR A 24 4.10 -15.59 -66.26
C TYR A 24 4.62 -14.38 -67.11
N SER A 25 5.83 -13.86 -66.86
CA SER A 25 6.84 -13.40 -67.87
C SER A 25 7.67 -12.18 -67.43
N GLY A 26 9.01 -12.32 -67.41
CA GLY A 26 10.00 -11.22 -67.46
C GLY A 26 10.43 -10.88 -68.90
N PRO A 27 11.38 -9.94 -69.12
CA PRO A 27 12.78 -10.34 -69.37
C PRO A 27 13.89 -9.36 -68.89
N LEU A 28 15.15 -9.76 -69.14
CA LEU A 28 16.48 -9.28 -68.69
C LEU A 28 17.01 -7.95 -69.28
N SER A 29 17.91 -7.26 -68.54
CA SER A 29 19.27 -6.76 -68.96
C SER A 29 19.95 -5.89 -67.85
N GLY A 30 21.26 -6.06 -67.58
CA GLY A 30 22.08 -5.26 -66.61
C GLY A 30 23.04 -4.26 -67.30
N PRO A 31 24.15 -3.73 -66.68
CA PRO A 31 24.66 -3.88 -65.31
C PRO A 31 25.25 -2.59 -64.61
N LEU A 32 25.73 -2.75 -63.36
CA LEU A 32 26.79 -2.03 -62.60
C LEU A 32 26.53 -0.70 -61.80
N VAL A 33 26.53 -0.88 -60.46
CA VAL A 33 27.25 -0.12 -59.37
C VAL A 33 27.09 1.41 -59.22
N SER A 34 26.34 1.85 -58.20
CA SER A 34 26.83 2.56 -56.99
C SER A 34 25.72 3.34 -56.24
N ASN A 35 25.86 3.44 -54.91
CA ASN A 35 25.21 4.35 -53.96
C ASN A 35 23.68 4.29 -53.73
N LYS A 36 23.28 3.64 -52.62
CA LYS A 36 21.91 3.69 -52.06
C LYS A 36 21.75 4.79 -51.02
N ARG A 37 20.84 5.74 -51.31
CA ARG A 37 20.10 6.60 -50.36
C ARG A 37 18.61 6.18 -50.38
N ASN A 38 18.02 6.12 -49.18
CA ASN A 38 16.60 6.26 -48.76
C ASN A 38 15.44 5.60 -49.57
N SER A 39 14.72 4.66 -48.93
CA SER A 39 13.41 4.91 -48.25
C SER A 39 12.43 3.72 -48.20
N SER A 40 11.82 3.59 -47.02
CA SER A 40 10.42 3.20 -46.73
C SER A 40 9.98 1.73 -46.60
N LYS A 41 9.09 1.58 -45.60
CA LYS A 41 8.16 0.49 -45.25
C LYS A 41 8.66 -0.61 -44.29
N LYS A 42 8.60 -0.28 -43.00
CA LYS A 42 8.37 -1.24 -41.90
C LYS A 42 7.19 -0.77 -41.06
N SER A 43 6.27 -1.69 -40.81
CA SER A 43 5.12 -1.56 -39.91
C SER A 43 5.58 -1.18 -38.50
N ALA A 44 5.10 -0.05 -37.99
CA ALA A 44 5.31 0.37 -36.62
C ALA A 44 4.28 -0.31 -35.71
N ARG A 45 4.75 -1.23 -34.86
CA ARG A 45 4.07 -1.66 -33.64
C ARG A 45 4.64 -0.77 -32.53
N PHE A 46 3.96 0.33 -32.20
CA PHE A 46 4.36 1.20 -31.10
C PHE A 46 4.24 0.44 -29.79
N LYS A 47 5.33 0.48 -29.04
CA LYS A 47 5.53 -0.13 -27.75
C LYS A 47 5.90 1.05 -26.86
N ASP A 48 4.96 1.51 -26.06
CA ASP A 48 5.18 2.63 -25.15
C ASP A 48 6.24 2.22 -24.12
N GLU A 49 7.45 2.74 -24.30
CA GLU A 49 8.48 2.76 -23.26
C GLU A 49 8.26 4.02 -22.43
N GLU A 50 7.66 3.84 -21.24
CA GLU A 50 7.70 4.84 -20.17
C GLU A 50 9.17 5.07 -19.78
N CYS A 51 9.70 6.23 -20.15
CA CYS A 51 11.02 6.69 -19.72
C CYS A 51 10.94 7.09 -18.24
N TYR A 52 11.41 6.22 -17.36
CA TYR A 52 11.58 6.56 -15.94
C TYR A 52 12.78 7.49 -15.79
N VAL A 53 12.53 8.76 -15.45
CA VAL A 53 13.57 9.63 -14.88
C VAL A 53 13.72 9.25 -13.41
N GLU A 54 14.80 8.55 -13.10
CA GLU A 54 15.23 8.24 -11.74
C GLU A 54 15.74 9.54 -11.08
N ILE A 55 14.89 10.19 -10.27
CA ILE A 55 15.34 11.25 -9.36
C ILE A 55 15.90 10.56 -8.11
N THR A 56 17.22 10.41 -8.04
CA THR A 56 17.95 10.10 -6.81
C THR A 56 17.74 11.25 -5.82
N LEU A 57 16.85 11.03 -4.86
CA LEU A 57 16.62 11.92 -3.73
C LEU A 57 17.61 11.53 -2.63
N ASP A 58 18.79 12.15 -2.65
CA ASP A 58 19.77 12.05 -1.55
C ASP A 58 19.24 12.90 -0.39
N VAL A 59 18.63 12.26 0.60
CA VAL A 59 18.14 12.92 1.80
C VAL A 59 19.32 13.14 2.72
N ARG A 60 19.98 14.29 2.58
CA ARG A 60 20.82 14.88 3.62
C ARG A 60 20.08 16.04 4.29
N ASP A 61 20.34 16.14 5.59
CA ASP A 61 19.61 16.91 6.60
C ASP A 61 19.14 18.33 6.20
N ASP A 62 17.96 18.65 6.74
CA ASP A 62 17.22 19.91 6.65
C ASP A 62 18.08 21.19 6.77
N SER A 63 18.51 21.74 5.64
CA SER A 63 18.74 23.18 5.50
C SER A 63 18.52 23.63 4.04
N VAL A 64 17.54 24.51 3.83
CA VAL A 64 17.49 25.37 2.65
C VAL A 64 17.99 26.72 3.11
N SER A 65 19.25 27.02 2.81
CA SER A 65 19.77 28.38 2.80
C SER A 65 20.16 28.71 1.37
N VAL A 66 19.34 29.52 0.70
CA VAL A 66 19.78 30.23 -0.50
C VAL A 66 20.46 31.49 0.00
N GLN A 67 21.78 31.46 0.08
CA GLN A 67 22.58 32.69 0.03
C GLN A 67 22.83 32.97 -1.46
N ASN A 68 22.23 34.05 -1.96
CA ASN A 68 22.90 34.84 -2.98
C ASN A 68 22.90 36.30 -2.52
N ILE A 69 24.12 36.80 -2.36
CA ILE A 69 24.49 38.16 -1.98
C ILE A 69 24.34 39.05 -3.23
N ARG A 70 23.56 40.14 -3.16
CA ARG A 70 24.00 41.55 -3.39
C ARG A 70 22.84 42.56 -3.46
N GLY A 71 23.02 43.70 -2.76
CA GLY A 71 22.33 45.00 -2.91
C GLY A 71 21.06 45.14 -2.05
N GLY A 72 21.07 45.86 -0.93
CA GLY A 72 20.82 47.32 -0.82
C GLY A 72 19.30 47.56 -0.83
N ASP A 73 18.59 48.03 0.21
CA ASP A 73 18.91 49.17 1.07
C ASP A 73 18.30 49.07 2.49
N SER A 74 18.97 49.77 3.40
CA SER A 74 18.67 49.93 4.82
C SER A 74 17.71 51.10 5.03
N GLU A 75 16.42 50.84 5.23
CA GLU A 75 15.50 51.86 5.78
C GLU A 75 14.28 51.31 6.55
N THR A 76 14.07 50.00 6.62
CA THR A 76 12.91 49.39 7.29
C THR A 76 13.18 48.88 8.71
N ALA A 77 14.41 49.00 9.21
CA ALA A 77 14.79 48.56 10.56
C ALA A 77 14.66 49.64 11.64
N TYR A 78 14.32 50.89 11.29
CA TYR A 78 14.23 52.01 12.24
C TYR A 78 12.80 52.29 12.75
N PHE A 79 11.76 51.75 12.10
CA PHE A 79 10.36 51.97 12.49
C PHE A 79 9.77 50.91 13.45
N ALA A 80 10.50 49.83 13.72
CA ALA A 80 9.99 48.72 14.55
C ALA A 80 10.36 48.81 16.04
N SER A 81 11.11 49.84 16.47
CA SER A 81 11.58 49.98 17.87
C SER A 81 10.86 51.05 18.69
N GLN A 82 9.76 51.63 18.20
CA GLN A 82 8.89 52.48 19.00
C GLN A 82 7.43 52.07 18.84
N LEU A 83 6.98 51.07 19.59
CA LEU A 83 5.57 50.91 20.00
C LEU A 83 5.39 49.78 21.01
N GLU A 84 6.12 49.85 22.12
CA GLU A 84 5.69 49.25 23.38
C GLU A 84 5.48 50.37 24.41
N LYS A 85 4.21 50.72 24.65
CA LYS A 85 3.67 51.25 25.92
C LYS A 85 2.15 51.50 25.78
N ARG A 86 1.35 50.80 26.59
CA ARG A 86 -0.06 51.13 26.95
C ARG A 86 -0.08 52.28 28.00
N PRO A 87 -1.21 52.93 28.41
CA PRO A 87 -2.64 52.53 28.34
C PRO A 87 -3.72 53.64 28.07
N ASN A 88 -4.99 53.17 27.96
CA ASN A 88 -6.33 53.74 28.27
C ASN A 88 -6.70 55.24 28.10
N SER A 89 -7.78 55.52 27.34
CA SER A 89 -8.97 56.28 27.84
C SER A 89 -10.20 56.16 26.91
N LEU A 90 -11.40 56.16 27.52
CA LEU A 90 -12.71 56.24 26.86
C LEU A 90 -12.98 57.69 26.43
N GLY A 91 -13.29 57.93 25.16
CA GLY A 91 -13.69 59.28 24.71
C GLY A 91 -14.02 59.48 23.23
N SER A 92 -13.79 58.51 22.33
CA SER A 92 -13.90 58.76 20.87
C SER A 92 -15.07 58.07 20.14
N GLN A 93 -16.03 57.46 20.85
CA GLN A 93 -17.13 56.72 20.20
C GLN A 93 -18.30 57.58 19.70
N LEU A 94 -18.33 58.89 19.94
CA LEU A 94 -19.49 59.75 19.61
C LEU A 94 -19.33 60.63 18.36
N SER A 95 -18.12 60.84 17.83
CA SER A 95 -17.91 61.65 16.62
C SER A 95 -17.94 60.84 15.31
N PHE A 96 -17.92 59.50 15.38
CA PHE A 96 -17.97 58.65 14.19
C PHE A 96 -19.40 58.34 13.69
N LYS A 97 -20.40 58.38 14.58
CA LYS A 97 -21.80 58.09 14.20
C LYS A 97 -22.49 59.23 13.43
N LEU A 98 -22.11 60.49 13.65
CA LEU A 98 -22.70 61.64 12.95
C LEU A 98 -22.19 61.80 11.51
N ARG A 99 -21.00 61.30 11.20
CA ARG A 99 -20.44 61.34 9.83
C ARG A 99 -21.01 60.23 8.93
N GLN A 100 -21.44 59.12 9.52
CA GLN A 100 -22.00 57.97 8.81
C GLN A 100 -23.44 58.22 8.34
N VAL A 101 -24.23 58.99 9.10
CA VAL A 101 -25.62 59.33 8.74
C VAL A 101 -25.70 60.35 7.59
N SER A 102 -24.72 61.24 7.46
CA SER A 102 -24.66 62.23 6.37
C SER A 102 -24.28 61.61 5.01
N GLN A 103 -23.56 60.48 4.99
CA GLN A 103 -23.19 59.79 3.76
C GLN A 103 -24.29 58.86 3.21
N GLU A 104 -25.19 58.36 4.07
CA GLU A 104 -26.35 57.55 3.67
C GLU A 104 -27.41 58.38 2.91
N LEU A 105 -27.65 59.63 3.33
CA LEU A 105 -28.61 60.52 2.67
C LEU A 105 -28.21 60.97 1.26
N LYS A 106 -26.92 60.89 0.91
CA LYS A 106 -26.42 61.19 -0.45
C LYS A 106 -26.52 60.01 -1.42
N ARG A 107 -26.90 58.81 -0.94
CA ARG A 107 -26.96 57.58 -1.74
C ARG A 107 -28.35 57.26 -2.31
N MET A 108 -29.38 58.02 -1.93
CA MET A 108 -30.77 57.80 -2.35
C MET A 108 -31.18 58.48 -3.67
N THR A 109 -30.26 59.08 -4.42
CA THR A 109 -30.60 59.78 -5.68
C THR A 109 -29.58 59.56 -6.80
N SER A 110 -29.51 58.35 -7.39
CA SER A 110 -29.22 58.20 -8.84
C SER A 110 -29.46 56.77 -9.36
N SER A 111 -29.73 56.69 -10.66
CA SER A 111 -30.46 55.66 -11.40
C SER A 111 -29.65 54.43 -11.87
N LYS A 112 -30.35 53.29 -11.98
CA LYS A 112 -30.16 52.07 -12.79
C LYS A 112 -28.73 51.57 -13.10
N ARG A 113 -28.26 50.58 -12.33
CA ARG A 113 -27.34 49.49 -12.76
C ARG A 113 -27.58 48.24 -11.89
N PHE A 114 -27.47 47.06 -12.51
CA PHE A 114 -27.74 45.73 -11.94
C PHE A 114 -27.27 45.57 -10.48
N ASN A 115 -28.20 45.11 -9.62
CA ASN A 115 -27.99 44.96 -8.19
C ASN A 115 -26.99 43.84 -7.87
N LYS A 116 -25.82 44.23 -7.35
CA LYS A 116 -24.88 43.33 -6.66
C LYS A 116 -25.37 43.19 -5.22
N PHE A 117 -25.86 42.00 -4.84
CA PHE A 117 -26.25 41.72 -3.45
C PHE A 117 -25.05 41.83 -2.49
N ASP A 118 -25.27 42.47 -1.34
CA ASP A 118 -24.26 42.73 -0.33
C ASP A 118 -24.01 41.48 0.54
N ARG A 119 -22.77 41.00 0.56
CA ARG A 119 -22.37 39.68 1.07
C ARG A 119 -22.00 39.73 2.55
N THR A 120 -22.74 39.00 3.40
CA THR A 120 -22.32 38.76 4.79
C THR A 120 -21.22 37.70 4.87
N LYS A 121 -20.13 38.06 5.56
CA LYS A 121 -18.80 37.40 5.51
C LYS A 121 -18.71 35.95 6.04
N SER A 122 -19.74 35.35 6.63
CA SER A 122 -19.60 34.03 7.27
C SER A 122 -20.08 32.84 6.41
N GLY A 123 -21.12 33.01 5.58
CA GLY A 123 -21.62 32.00 4.64
C GLY A 123 -20.73 31.89 3.40
N ALA A 124 -20.40 33.05 2.80
CA ALA A 124 -19.50 33.12 1.66
C ALA A 124 -18.09 32.60 1.98
N ALA A 125 -17.57 32.79 3.20
CA ALA A 125 -16.26 32.26 3.61
C ALA A 125 -16.20 30.73 3.71
N ARG A 126 -17.33 30.05 3.98
CA ARG A 126 -17.42 28.58 3.98
C ARG A 126 -17.71 28.02 2.58
N ALA A 127 -18.53 28.70 1.78
CA ALA A 127 -18.74 28.37 0.36
C ALA A 127 -17.46 28.59 -0.49
N LEU A 128 -16.63 29.58 -0.13
CA LEU A 128 -15.28 29.79 -0.69
C LEU A 128 -14.34 28.57 -0.51
N GLN A 129 -14.67 27.67 0.42
CA GLN A 129 -13.93 26.42 0.62
C GLN A 129 -14.38 25.32 -0.37
N GLY A 130 -15.66 25.32 -0.79
CA GLY A 130 -16.23 24.35 -1.74
C GLY A 130 -15.92 24.67 -3.21
N LEU A 131 -15.75 25.94 -3.57
CA LEU A 131 -15.36 26.38 -4.92
C LEU A 131 -13.93 26.90 -4.97
N LYS A 132 -13.00 26.18 -4.34
CA LYS A 132 -11.57 26.54 -4.36
C LYS A 132 -10.90 26.28 -5.72
N PHE A 133 -11.65 26.38 -6.82
CA PHE A 133 -11.57 25.61 -8.07
C PHE A 133 -10.22 25.47 -8.77
N MET A 134 -9.22 26.28 -8.44
CA MET A 134 -8.05 26.45 -9.31
C MET A 134 -6.74 26.72 -8.55
N SER A 135 -6.76 26.96 -7.24
CA SER A 135 -5.57 27.49 -6.53
C SER A 135 -4.43 26.48 -6.30
N LYS A 136 -4.70 25.17 -6.28
CA LYS A 136 -3.74 24.20 -5.73
C LYS A 136 -2.84 23.53 -6.75
N ASN A 137 -3.27 23.44 -8.02
CA ASN A 137 -2.50 22.81 -9.11
C ASN A 137 -2.10 23.79 -10.21
N VAL A 138 -2.90 24.85 -10.41
CA VAL A 138 -2.56 25.99 -11.29
C VAL A 138 -1.81 27.07 -10.47
N GLY A 139 -1.78 27.01 -9.13
CA GLY A 139 -1.18 28.08 -8.31
C GLY A 139 0.09 27.74 -7.53
N THR A 140 0.58 26.51 -7.58
CA THR A 140 1.85 26.13 -6.91
C THR A 140 3.06 26.39 -7.80
N GLU A 141 2.87 26.31 -9.11
CA GLU A 141 3.85 26.66 -10.14
C GLU A 141 3.48 28.06 -10.64
N GLY A 142 4.31 29.08 -10.34
CA GLY A 142 4.05 30.45 -10.79
C GLY A 142 4.01 30.57 -12.32
N TRP A 143 3.51 31.70 -12.83
CA TRP A 143 3.46 32.01 -14.27
C TRP A 143 4.74 31.65 -15.02
N SER A 144 5.92 31.85 -14.40
CA SER A 144 7.23 31.53 -14.96
C SER A 144 7.38 30.08 -15.47
N GLN A 145 6.72 29.10 -14.83
CA GLN A 145 6.78 27.70 -15.26
C GLN A 145 5.79 27.40 -16.40
N VAL A 146 4.68 28.13 -16.48
CA VAL A 146 3.73 28.05 -17.59
C VAL A 146 4.34 28.69 -18.82
N GLU A 147 4.99 29.84 -18.62
CA GLU A 147 5.75 30.56 -19.62
C GLU A 147 6.88 29.69 -20.21
N ALA A 148 7.69 29.04 -19.37
CA ALA A 148 8.72 28.12 -19.84
C ALA A 148 8.16 26.96 -20.69
N ARG A 149 6.99 26.43 -20.31
CA ARG A 149 6.30 25.38 -21.08
C ARG A 149 5.68 25.90 -22.37
N PHE A 150 5.20 27.14 -22.38
CA PHE A 150 4.74 27.79 -23.61
C PHE A 150 5.89 27.89 -24.59
N ASP A 151 7.05 28.36 -24.14
CA ASP A 151 8.24 28.53 -24.98
C ASP A 151 8.74 27.17 -25.53
N GLU A 152 8.53 26.07 -24.80
CA GLU A 152 8.84 24.70 -25.25
C GLU A 152 7.78 24.12 -26.24
N LEU A 153 6.50 24.38 -25.99
CA LEU A 153 5.38 23.75 -26.69
C LEU A 153 4.83 24.56 -27.88
N ALA A 154 5.12 25.86 -27.94
CA ALA A 154 4.66 26.74 -29.00
C ALA A 154 5.35 26.45 -30.33
N VAL A 155 4.59 26.57 -31.42
CA VAL A 155 5.11 26.48 -32.79
C VAL A 155 4.83 27.82 -33.44
N ASN A 156 5.87 28.47 -33.99
CA ASN A 156 5.79 29.82 -34.58
C ASN A 156 5.18 30.88 -33.64
N GLY A 157 5.51 30.81 -32.34
CA GLY A 157 5.03 31.77 -31.34
C GLY A 157 3.55 31.62 -30.93
N THR A 158 2.90 30.52 -31.34
CA THR A 158 1.51 30.21 -30.99
C THR A 158 1.37 28.82 -30.39
N LEU A 159 0.45 28.67 -29.44
CA LEU A 159 0.13 27.41 -28.76
C LEU A 159 -1.20 26.88 -29.26
N SER A 160 -1.20 25.68 -29.84
CA SER A 160 -2.43 24.99 -30.28
C SER A 160 -3.30 24.55 -29.11
N LYS A 161 -4.63 24.55 -29.29
CA LYS A 161 -5.62 24.01 -28.33
C LYS A 161 -5.24 22.65 -27.72
N ALA A 162 -4.78 21.70 -28.55
CA ALA A 162 -4.41 20.35 -28.09
C ALA A 162 -3.25 20.34 -27.07
N ARG A 163 -2.39 21.37 -27.07
CA ARG A 163 -1.24 21.52 -26.15
C ARG A 163 -1.55 22.43 -24.96
N PHE A 164 -2.70 23.09 -24.94
CA PHE A 164 -3.11 23.99 -23.87
C PHE A 164 -3.07 23.30 -22.50
N GLY A 165 -3.73 22.15 -22.37
CA GLY A 165 -3.74 21.38 -21.13
C GLY A 165 -2.34 21.00 -20.63
N GLN A 166 -1.41 20.68 -21.53
CA GLN A 166 -0.01 20.38 -21.16
C GLN A 166 0.72 21.61 -20.63
N CYS A 167 0.47 22.77 -21.24
CA CYS A 167 1.07 24.06 -20.88
C CYS A 167 0.65 24.53 -19.49
N ILE A 168 -0.64 24.44 -19.15
CA ILE A 168 -1.17 24.87 -17.83
C ILE A 168 -1.07 23.79 -16.73
N GLY A 169 -0.52 22.62 -17.03
CA GLY A 169 -0.29 21.55 -16.04
C GLY A 169 -1.43 20.53 -15.91
N MET A 170 -2.43 20.58 -16.77
CA MET A 170 -3.55 19.63 -16.86
C MET A 170 -3.26 18.47 -17.84
N LYS A 171 -2.09 17.82 -17.70
CA LYS A 171 -1.62 16.77 -18.62
C LYS A 171 -2.55 15.54 -18.68
N GLU A 172 -3.10 15.12 -17.54
CA GLU A 172 -3.96 13.92 -17.43
C GLU A 172 -5.44 14.16 -17.78
N SER A 173 -5.83 15.40 -18.09
CA SER A 173 -7.24 15.78 -18.33
C SER A 173 -7.34 16.73 -19.54
N SER A 174 -6.86 16.28 -20.70
CA SER A 174 -6.79 17.09 -21.93
C SER A 174 -8.14 17.46 -22.51
N GLU A 175 -9.15 16.59 -22.37
CA GLU A 175 -10.53 16.85 -22.80
C GLU A 175 -11.14 18.01 -21.98
N PHE A 176 -11.10 17.89 -20.65
CA PHE A 176 -11.54 18.96 -19.76
C PHE A 176 -10.78 20.28 -19.98
N ALA A 177 -9.46 20.21 -20.23
CA ALA A 177 -8.67 21.39 -20.54
C ALA A 177 -9.04 22.03 -21.90
N SER A 178 -9.51 21.23 -22.86
CA SER A 178 -9.98 21.70 -24.15
C SER A 178 -11.30 22.46 -24.03
N GLU A 179 -12.21 21.99 -23.18
CA GLU A 179 -13.45 22.70 -22.87
C GLU A 179 -13.19 24.00 -22.09
N LEU A 180 -12.26 23.97 -21.15
CA LEU A 180 -11.80 25.20 -20.47
C LEU A 180 -11.20 26.20 -21.46
N TYR A 181 -10.40 25.74 -22.43
CA TYR A 181 -9.89 26.60 -23.50
C TYR A 181 -11.03 27.23 -24.30
N ASP A 182 -12.02 26.44 -24.71
CA ASP A 182 -13.13 26.95 -25.51
C ASP A 182 -13.96 27.97 -24.73
N ALA A 183 -14.23 27.74 -23.44
CA ALA A 183 -14.91 28.70 -22.58
C ALA A 183 -14.16 30.04 -22.48
N LEU A 184 -12.85 29.99 -22.25
CA LEU A 184 -12.00 31.18 -22.14
C LEU A 184 -11.84 31.92 -23.47
N ALA A 185 -11.78 31.18 -24.58
CA ALA A 185 -11.68 31.71 -25.94
C ALA A 185 -13.01 32.36 -26.38
N ARG A 186 -14.16 31.69 -26.18
CA ARG A 186 -15.50 32.21 -26.47
C ARG A 186 -15.72 33.56 -25.80
N ARG A 187 -15.39 33.66 -24.51
CA ARG A 187 -15.55 34.88 -23.72
C ARG A 187 -14.75 36.07 -24.26
N ARG A 188 -13.64 35.82 -24.94
CA ARG A 188 -12.76 36.84 -25.53
C ARG A 188 -12.96 37.01 -27.03
N GLY A 189 -13.92 36.29 -27.64
CA GLY A 189 -14.15 36.31 -29.08
C GLY A 189 -12.99 35.72 -29.90
N ILE A 190 -12.14 34.88 -29.28
CA ILE A 190 -11.02 34.23 -29.96
C ILE A 190 -11.56 33.03 -30.75
N THR A 191 -11.50 33.12 -32.07
CA THR A 191 -11.97 32.06 -32.98
C THR A 191 -10.83 31.17 -33.50
N SER A 192 -9.57 31.54 -33.21
CA SER A 192 -8.40 30.76 -33.61
C SER A 192 -8.22 29.51 -32.74
N SER A 193 -7.84 28.39 -33.36
CA SER A 193 -7.47 27.15 -32.68
C SER A 193 -6.10 27.20 -31.98
N SER A 194 -5.51 28.39 -31.91
CA SER A 194 -4.21 28.67 -31.32
C SER A 194 -4.21 30.04 -30.65
N ILE A 195 -3.48 30.15 -29.54
CA ILE A 195 -3.31 31.38 -28.75
C ILE A 195 -1.85 31.82 -28.72
N THR A 196 -1.65 33.12 -28.60
CA THR A 196 -0.37 33.77 -28.33
C THR A 196 -0.01 33.69 -26.85
N LYS A 197 1.23 34.05 -26.52
CA LYS A 197 1.72 34.10 -25.14
C LYS A 197 0.94 35.11 -24.27
N ALA A 198 0.55 36.24 -24.86
CA ALA A 198 -0.23 37.27 -24.18
C ALA A 198 -1.65 36.79 -23.85
N GLU A 199 -2.32 36.16 -24.81
CA GLU A 199 -3.64 35.56 -24.59
C GLU A 199 -3.58 34.42 -23.56
N LEU A 200 -2.52 33.60 -23.57
CA LEU A 200 -2.30 32.60 -22.53
C LEU A 200 -2.12 33.22 -21.13
N HIS A 201 -1.45 34.38 -21.02
CA HIS A 201 -1.30 35.09 -19.76
C HIS A 201 -2.65 35.56 -19.22
N GLU A 202 -3.50 36.12 -20.07
CA GLU A 202 -4.86 36.51 -19.67
C GLU A 202 -5.71 35.31 -19.25
N PHE A 203 -5.57 34.18 -19.94
CA PHE A 203 -6.24 32.93 -19.57
C PHE A 203 -5.75 32.51 -18.18
N TRP A 204 -4.44 32.54 -17.95
CA TRP A 204 -3.83 32.20 -16.67
C TRP A 204 -4.29 33.10 -15.52
N GLU A 205 -4.37 34.42 -15.71
CA GLU A 205 -4.86 35.35 -14.69
C GLU A 205 -6.31 35.04 -14.28
N GLN A 206 -7.18 34.73 -15.25
CA GLN A 206 -8.56 34.34 -14.95
C GLN A 206 -8.64 32.99 -14.24
N ILE A 207 -7.86 32.01 -14.70
CA ILE A 207 -7.78 30.67 -14.09
C ILE A 207 -7.21 30.76 -12.65
N THR A 208 -6.35 31.72 -12.35
CA THR A 208 -5.72 31.86 -11.02
C THR A 208 -6.48 32.79 -10.07
N ASP A 209 -7.53 33.48 -10.52
CA ASP A 209 -8.36 34.36 -9.70
C ASP A 209 -8.97 33.61 -8.50
N GLN A 210 -8.82 34.19 -7.31
CA GLN A 210 -9.35 33.65 -6.06
C GLN A 210 -10.78 34.12 -5.75
N SER A 211 -11.35 35.00 -6.56
CA SER A 211 -12.73 35.46 -6.38
C SER A 211 -13.71 34.31 -6.63
N PHE A 212 -14.77 34.23 -5.80
CA PHE A 212 -15.83 33.24 -6.00
C PHE A 212 -16.54 33.48 -7.33
N ASP A 213 -16.84 34.75 -7.63
CA ASP A 213 -17.61 35.16 -8.80
C ASP A 213 -16.88 34.81 -10.10
N ALA A 214 -15.58 35.09 -10.22
CA ALA A 214 -14.85 34.76 -11.44
C ALA A 214 -14.74 33.25 -11.67
N ARG A 215 -14.63 32.46 -10.60
CA ARG A 215 -14.54 31.00 -10.68
C ARG A 215 -15.87 30.34 -10.98
N LEU A 216 -16.95 30.82 -10.36
CA LEU A 216 -18.30 30.37 -10.68
C LEU A 216 -18.66 30.74 -12.13
N GLN A 217 -18.34 31.97 -12.56
CA GLN A 217 -18.56 32.39 -13.94
C GLN A 217 -17.74 31.54 -14.92
N THR A 218 -16.46 31.30 -14.65
CA THR A 218 -15.62 30.46 -15.54
C THR A 218 -16.17 29.03 -15.62
N PHE A 219 -16.66 28.49 -14.50
CA PHE A 219 -17.33 27.20 -14.48
C PHE A 219 -18.64 27.22 -15.28
N PHE A 220 -19.46 28.25 -15.11
CA PHE A 220 -20.70 28.42 -15.86
C PHE A 220 -20.43 28.55 -17.37
N ASP A 221 -19.46 29.36 -17.78
CA ASP A 221 -19.03 29.55 -19.17
C ASP A 221 -18.51 28.22 -19.80
N MET A 222 -18.07 27.26 -18.98
CA MET A 222 -17.69 25.91 -19.43
C MET A 222 -18.89 24.99 -19.65
N VAL A 223 -19.97 25.18 -18.89
CA VAL A 223 -21.18 24.36 -19.00
C VAL A 223 -22.11 24.90 -20.08
N ASP A 224 -22.33 26.22 -20.09
CA ASP A 224 -23.11 26.96 -21.07
C ASP A 224 -22.33 27.02 -22.40
N LYS A 225 -22.70 26.17 -23.35
CA LYS A 225 -21.98 26.05 -24.64
C LYS A 225 -22.46 27.06 -25.67
N ASN A 226 -23.74 27.43 -25.61
CA ASN A 226 -24.37 28.33 -26.56
C ASN A 226 -24.32 29.81 -26.10
N ALA A 227 -23.82 30.06 -24.89
CA ALA A 227 -23.70 31.37 -24.25
C ALA A 227 -25.04 32.11 -24.09
N ASP A 228 -26.14 31.36 -23.94
CA ASP A 228 -27.49 31.92 -23.79
C ASP A 228 -27.86 32.24 -22.32
N GLY A 229 -26.96 31.93 -21.37
CA GLY A 229 -27.15 32.16 -19.95
C GLY A 229 -28.03 31.12 -19.27
N ARG A 230 -28.34 30.02 -19.95
CA ARG A 230 -29.17 28.91 -19.48
C ARG A 230 -28.39 27.61 -19.65
N ILE A 231 -28.56 26.69 -18.71
CA ILE A 231 -27.92 25.37 -18.75
C ILE A 231 -29.02 24.32 -18.94
N THR A 232 -28.99 23.64 -20.08
CA THR A 232 -29.90 22.54 -20.42
C THR A 232 -29.47 21.21 -19.78
N GLU A 233 -30.37 20.22 -19.74
CA GLU A 233 -30.05 18.88 -19.22
C GLU A 233 -28.90 18.21 -20.00
N GLU A 234 -28.88 18.40 -21.32
CA GLU A 234 -27.83 17.88 -22.21
C GLU A 234 -26.46 18.47 -21.88
N GLU A 235 -26.39 19.77 -21.59
CA GLU A 235 -25.16 20.45 -21.18
C GLU A 235 -24.68 19.95 -19.81
N VAL A 236 -25.59 19.76 -18.85
CA VAL A 236 -25.28 19.15 -17.55
C VAL A 236 -24.73 17.74 -17.72
N LYS A 237 -25.37 16.92 -18.54
CA LYS A 237 -24.94 15.54 -18.83
C LYS A 237 -23.52 15.50 -19.39
N GLU A 238 -23.23 16.36 -20.36
CA GLU A 238 -21.92 16.41 -21.01
C GLU A 238 -20.80 16.79 -20.02
N ILE A 239 -21.02 17.82 -19.21
CA ILE A 239 -20.00 18.27 -18.24
C ILE A 239 -19.81 17.26 -17.09
N ILE A 240 -20.86 16.54 -16.69
CA ILE A 240 -20.76 15.43 -15.74
C ILE A 240 -19.89 14.32 -16.33
N ALA A 241 -20.13 13.93 -17.59
CA ALA A 241 -19.34 12.90 -18.26
C ALA A 241 -17.87 13.29 -18.39
N LEU A 242 -17.57 14.55 -18.74
CA LEU A 242 -16.21 15.09 -18.80
C LEU A 242 -15.52 15.12 -17.42
N SER A 243 -16.25 15.56 -16.39
CA SER A 243 -15.75 15.57 -15.01
C SER A 243 -15.50 14.16 -14.50
N ALA A 244 -16.40 13.21 -14.80
CA ALA A 244 -16.25 11.80 -14.43
C ALA A 244 -15.05 11.16 -15.15
N SER A 245 -14.87 11.42 -16.45
CA SER A 245 -13.70 10.99 -17.23
C SER A 245 -12.39 11.52 -16.62
N ALA A 246 -12.33 12.83 -16.34
CA ALA A 246 -11.16 13.47 -15.74
C ALA A 246 -10.77 12.88 -14.37
N ASN A 247 -11.76 12.43 -13.57
CA ASN A 247 -11.55 11.82 -12.25
C ASN A 247 -11.49 10.28 -12.27
N LYS A 248 -11.55 9.67 -13.47
CA LYS A 248 -11.53 8.21 -13.68
C LYS A 248 -12.69 7.49 -12.96
N LEU A 249 -13.88 8.08 -13.02
CA LEU A 249 -15.13 7.59 -12.40
C LEU A 249 -16.06 7.01 -13.47
N SER A 250 -15.72 5.82 -13.98
CA SER A 250 -16.45 5.21 -15.11
C SER A 250 -17.93 4.99 -14.83
N ASN A 251 -18.31 4.62 -13.60
CA ASN A 251 -19.71 4.41 -13.24
C ASN A 251 -20.52 5.71 -13.34
N ILE A 252 -19.93 6.84 -12.90
CA ILE A 252 -20.61 8.14 -13.02
C ILE A 252 -20.71 8.58 -14.48
N GLN A 253 -19.71 8.26 -15.28
CA GLN A 253 -19.73 8.53 -16.71
C GLN A 253 -20.84 7.74 -17.43
N ASP A 254 -21.02 6.46 -17.09
CA ASP A 254 -22.03 5.58 -17.70
C ASP A 254 -23.47 5.99 -17.34
N HIS A 255 -23.69 6.53 -16.13
CA HIS A 255 -24.99 6.98 -15.62
C HIS A 255 -25.17 8.51 -15.62
N ALA A 256 -24.39 9.24 -16.44
CA ALA A 256 -24.40 10.71 -16.43
C ALA A 256 -25.79 11.32 -16.73
N GLU A 257 -26.62 10.63 -17.52
CA GLU A 257 -27.99 11.06 -17.84
C GLU A 257 -28.91 11.04 -16.62
N GLU A 258 -28.90 9.94 -15.85
CA GLU A 258 -29.68 9.84 -14.60
C GLU A 258 -29.28 10.92 -13.58
N TYR A 259 -27.98 11.24 -13.53
CA TYR A 259 -27.46 12.28 -12.64
C TYR A 259 -27.75 13.69 -13.11
N ALA A 260 -27.80 13.93 -14.42
CA ALA A 260 -28.22 15.20 -15.00
C ALA A 260 -29.69 15.47 -14.67
N ALA A 261 -30.56 14.48 -14.89
CA ALA A 261 -31.97 14.55 -14.53
C ALA A 261 -32.17 14.86 -13.04
N LEU A 262 -31.37 14.23 -12.15
CA LEU A 262 -31.43 14.51 -10.71
C LEU A 262 -31.02 15.95 -10.37
N ILE A 263 -30.05 16.52 -11.08
CA ILE A 263 -29.63 17.91 -10.87
C ILE A 263 -30.70 18.87 -11.37
N ILE A 264 -31.30 18.60 -12.54
CA ILE A 264 -32.38 19.41 -13.12
C ILE A 264 -33.61 19.37 -12.21
N GLU A 265 -34.02 18.19 -11.74
CA GLU A 265 -35.16 18.00 -10.81
C GLU A 265 -35.02 18.85 -9.53
N GLU A 266 -33.79 19.00 -9.01
CA GLU A 266 -33.53 19.76 -7.78
C GLU A 266 -33.29 21.26 -8.03
N LEU A 267 -32.82 21.66 -9.21
CA LEU A 267 -32.46 23.04 -9.56
C LEU A 267 -33.48 23.79 -10.42
N ASP A 268 -34.42 23.07 -11.01
CA ASP A 268 -35.52 23.59 -11.82
C ASP A 268 -36.87 23.12 -11.25
N PRO A 269 -37.27 23.63 -10.07
CA PRO A 269 -38.51 23.23 -9.42
C PRO A 269 -39.76 23.62 -10.23
N ASP A 270 -39.63 24.58 -11.14
CA ASP A 270 -40.71 25.09 -12.00
C ASP A 270 -40.79 24.34 -13.34
N ASN A 271 -39.90 23.36 -13.57
CA ASN A 271 -39.85 22.49 -14.75
C ASN A 271 -39.78 23.27 -16.08
N LEU A 272 -38.93 24.30 -16.10
CA LEU A 272 -38.63 25.16 -17.25
C LEU A 272 -37.73 24.48 -18.31
N GLY A 273 -37.06 23.39 -17.95
CA GLY A 273 -36.12 22.64 -18.78
C GLY A 273 -34.71 23.23 -18.82
N TYR A 274 -34.40 24.20 -17.96
CA TYR A 274 -33.08 24.82 -17.90
C TYR A 274 -32.75 25.42 -16.53
N ILE A 275 -31.47 25.47 -16.19
CA ILE A 275 -30.93 26.05 -14.96
C ILE A 275 -30.29 27.39 -15.27
N GLU A 276 -30.70 28.44 -14.55
CA GLU A 276 -30.02 29.74 -14.61
C GLU A 276 -28.84 29.81 -13.62
N LEU A 277 -27.86 30.69 -13.89
CA LEU A 277 -26.66 30.88 -13.07
C LEU A 277 -26.96 31.06 -11.57
N PHE A 278 -28.06 31.76 -11.23
CA PHE A 278 -28.43 32.03 -9.85
C PHE A 278 -28.89 30.77 -9.09
N ASN A 279 -29.55 29.83 -9.78
CA ASN A 279 -29.96 28.54 -9.19
C ASN A 279 -28.74 27.68 -8.86
N LEU A 280 -27.77 27.64 -9.78
CA LEU A 280 -26.50 26.96 -9.57
C LEU A 280 -25.68 27.62 -8.43
N GLU A 281 -25.66 28.95 -8.35
CA GLU A 281 -25.01 29.70 -7.26
C GLU A 281 -25.61 29.31 -5.90
N MET A 282 -26.94 29.24 -5.78
CA MET A 282 -27.63 28.90 -4.54
C MET A 282 -27.22 27.52 -4.01
N LEU A 283 -27.03 26.53 -4.86
CA LEU A 283 -26.69 25.15 -4.46
C LEU A 283 -25.20 25.00 -4.13
N LEU A 284 -24.33 25.65 -4.90
CA LEU A 284 -22.89 25.74 -4.60
C LEU A 284 -22.61 26.53 -3.31
N LEU A 285 -23.49 27.48 -2.96
CA LEU A 285 -23.51 28.17 -1.67
C LEU A 285 -24.13 27.30 -0.54
N GLN A 286 -24.99 26.33 -0.85
CA GLN A 286 -25.77 25.56 0.13
C GLN A 286 -25.19 24.18 0.55
N ALA A 287 -24.14 23.63 -0.08
CA ALA A 287 -23.62 22.31 0.32
C ALA A 287 -22.35 22.36 1.23
N PRO A 288 -22.27 21.60 2.35
CA PRO A 288 -23.33 21.12 3.24
C PRO A 288 -23.16 21.58 4.71
N THR A 289 -24.24 22.05 5.33
CA THR A 289 -24.37 22.25 6.79
C THR A 289 -24.95 21.04 7.54
N LYS A 290 -25.25 19.91 6.87
CA LYS A 290 -26.07 18.84 7.47
C LYS A 290 -25.36 17.56 7.95
N SER A 291 -24.04 17.41 7.82
CA SER A 291 -23.31 16.30 8.47
C SER A 291 -22.69 16.67 9.84
N ALA A 292 -22.98 17.85 10.36
CA ALA A 292 -22.49 18.33 11.67
C ALA A 292 -23.54 18.22 12.80
N ASN A 293 -24.64 17.49 12.60
CA ASN A 293 -25.56 17.13 13.69
C ASN A 293 -25.08 15.90 14.47
N ARG A 294 -23.92 16.05 15.11
CA ARG A 294 -23.61 15.48 16.42
C ARG A 294 -22.95 16.62 17.21
N GLY A 295 -23.69 17.14 18.18
CA GLY A 295 -23.51 18.47 18.76
C GLY A 295 -22.17 18.72 19.47
N GLY A 296 -21.89 20.00 19.69
CA GLY A 296 -20.92 20.49 20.69
C GLY A 296 -19.48 20.70 20.23
N ASP A 297 -18.88 19.74 19.51
CA ASP A 297 -17.41 19.68 19.44
C ASP A 297 -16.75 20.53 18.35
N SER A 298 -17.45 20.92 17.27
CA SER A 298 -16.77 21.44 16.07
C SER A 298 -16.09 22.80 16.24
N ARG A 299 -16.65 23.70 17.06
CA ARG A 299 -16.04 25.03 17.32
C ARG A 299 -14.81 24.89 18.21
N VAL A 300 -14.90 24.14 19.31
CA VAL A 300 -13.78 23.87 20.22
C VAL A 300 -12.68 23.09 19.48
N LEU A 301 -13.05 22.08 18.69
CA LEU A 301 -12.12 21.31 17.87
C LEU A 301 -11.47 22.17 16.78
N SER A 302 -12.21 23.06 16.10
CA SER A 302 -11.62 23.98 15.12
C SER A 302 -10.67 25.00 15.77
N GLN A 303 -10.93 25.39 17.02
CA GLN A 303 -10.08 26.28 17.82
C GLN A 303 -8.85 25.56 18.40
N LEU A 304 -8.95 24.26 18.70
CA LEU A 304 -7.83 23.38 19.07
C LEU A 304 -7.00 22.92 17.85
N LEU A 305 -7.63 22.74 16.69
CA LEU A 305 -6.97 22.47 15.42
C LEU A 305 -6.27 23.70 14.86
N SER A 306 -6.75 24.92 15.16
CA SER A 306 -6.09 26.16 14.77
C SER A 306 -4.88 26.51 15.65
N GLN A 307 -4.80 26.00 16.88
CA GLN A 307 -3.55 25.96 17.64
C GLN A 307 -2.57 25.07 16.90
N LYS A 308 -1.74 25.65 16.01
CA LYS A 308 -0.63 24.95 15.37
C LYS A 308 0.24 24.39 16.49
N LEU A 309 0.24 23.07 16.68
CA LEU A 309 1.34 22.34 17.31
C LEU A 309 2.55 22.53 16.38
N VAL A 310 3.18 23.71 16.49
CA VAL A 310 4.41 24.04 15.79
C VAL A 310 5.45 23.05 16.31
N PRO A 311 6.19 22.35 15.44
CA PRO A 311 7.31 21.54 15.87
C PRO A 311 8.22 22.44 16.71
N THR A 312 8.42 22.11 17.98
CA THR A 312 9.48 22.72 18.78
C THR A 312 10.81 22.32 18.13
N LYS A 313 11.29 23.15 17.20
CA LYS A 313 12.62 23.04 16.61
C LYS A 313 13.63 23.37 17.71
N GLU A 314 14.10 22.36 18.43
CA GLU A 314 15.21 22.52 19.36
C GLU A 314 16.50 22.76 18.56
N HIS A 315 17.10 23.94 18.76
CA HIS A 315 18.30 24.38 18.04
C HIS A 315 19.60 23.69 18.51
N ASN A 316 19.61 23.03 19.68
CA ASN A 316 20.82 22.42 20.21
C ASN A 316 21.05 21.01 19.62
N PRO A 317 22.11 20.79 18.81
CA PRO A 317 22.36 19.52 18.13
C PRO A 317 22.69 18.37 19.10
N ILE A 318 23.35 18.65 20.23
CA ILE A 318 23.72 17.64 21.22
C ILE A 318 22.48 17.15 21.97
N LYS A 319 21.62 18.08 22.40
CA LYS A 319 20.35 17.74 23.07
C LYS A 319 19.41 16.99 22.12
N ARG A 320 19.38 17.38 20.83
CA ARG A 320 18.67 16.66 19.76
C ARG A 320 19.21 15.24 19.57
N CYS A 321 20.53 15.08 19.54
CA CYS A 321 21.17 13.77 19.40
C CYS A 321 20.88 12.87 20.61
N TYR A 322 21.12 13.35 21.83
CA TYR A 322 20.82 12.63 23.06
C TYR A 322 19.37 12.18 23.11
N ARG A 323 18.43 13.12 22.89
CA ARG A 323 17.00 12.83 22.88
C ARG A 323 16.60 11.88 21.74
N GLY A 324 17.24 11.99 20.58
CA GLY A 324 17.10 11.05 19.47
C GLY A 324 17.53 9.63 19.83
N VAL A 325 18.66 9.48 20.54
CA VAL A 325 19.15 8.19 21.05
C VAL A 325 18.21 7.65 22.13
N THR A 326 17.78 8.47 23.09
CA THR A 326 16.82 8.07 24.13
C THR A 326 15.53 7.54 23.50
N TYR A 327 14.94 8.27 22.55
CA TYR A 327 13.75 7.82 21.85
C TYR A 327 13.97 6.57 21.01
N PHE A 328 15.13 6.44 20.35
CA PHE A 328 15.46 5.24 19.59
C PHE A 328 15.53 4.00 20.49
N VAL A 329 16.15 4.14 21.68
CA VAL A 329 16.22 3.09 22.69
C VAL A 329 14.83 2.76 23.22
N GLU A 330 14.03 3.75 23.62
CA GLU A 330 12.66 3.54 24.09
C GLU A 330 11.80 2.80 23.05
N ASP A 331 11.82 3.26 21.79
CA ASP A 331 11.02 2.70 20.70
C ASP A 331 11.46 1.28 20.30
N ASN A 332 12.74 0.92 20.49
CA ASN A 332 13.31 -0.33 19.99
C ASN A 332 13.99 -1.20 21.07
N TRP A 333 13.72 -0.96 22.36
CA TRP A 333 14.45 -1.61 23.46
C TRP A 333 14.39 -3.15 23.37
N LYS A 334 13.23 -3.73 23.03
CA LYS A 334 13.05 -5.19 22.84
C LYS A 334 13.96 -5.74 21.75
N ARG A 335 14.12 -5.02 20.64
CA ARG A 335 14.98 -5.42 19.52
C ARG A 335 16.45 -5.34 19.92
N LEU A 336 16.83 -4.24 20.57
CA LEU A 336 18.20 -4.01 21.03
C LEU A 336 18.61 -5.08 22.05
N TRP A 337 17.74 -5.40 23.00
CA TRP A 337 17.94 -6.46 23.99
C TRP A 337 18.22 -7.82 23.35
N ILE A 338 17.37 -8.25 22.40
CA ILE A 338 17.52 -9.55 21.74
C ILE A 338 18.78 -9.60 20.85
N ILE A 339 19.11 -8.51 20.15
CA ILE A 339 20.34 -8.43 19.36
C ILE A 339 21.58 -8.49 20.27
N ALA A 340 21.57 -7.75 21.38
CA ALA A 340 22.66 -7.75 22.34
C ALA A 340 22.85 -9.14 22.97
N LEU A 341 21.75 -9.82 23.34
CA LEU A 341 21.78 -11.19 23.86
C LEU A 341 22.36 -12.17 22.84
N TRP A 342 21.90 -12.11 21.58
CA TRP A 342 22.39 -12.96 20.50
C TRP A 342 23.89 -12.74 20.22
N LEU A 343 24.34 -11.49 20.14
CA LEU A 343 25.75 -11.15 19.95
C LEU A 343 26.62 -11.60 21.12
N SER A 344 26.13 -11.44 22.36
CA SER A 344 26.84 -11.87 23.58
C SER A 344 27.04 -13.39 23.60
N ILE A 345 26.02 -14.17 23.22
CA ILE A 345 26.13 -15.63 23.09
C ILE A 345 27.13 -16.00 22.00
N CYS A 346 27.07 -15.36 20.82
CA CYS A 346 28.01 -15.61 19.74
C CYS A 346 29.46 -15.30 20.15
N ALA A 347 29.69 -14.16 20.80
CA ALA A 347 31.01 -13.75 21.29
C ALA A 347 31.54 -14.71 22.37
N GLY A 348 30.68 -15.13 23.31
CA GLY A 348 31.01 -16.10 24.34
C GLY A 348 31.39 -17.46 23.76
N LEU A 349 30.59 -18.00 22.83
CA LEU A 349 30.87 -19.29 22.18
C LEU A 349 32.15 -19.24 21.33
N PHE A 350 32.35 -18.16 20.57
CA PHE A 350 33.56 -17.95 19.78
C PHE A 350 34.80 -17.93 20.69
N THR A 351 34.76 -17.10 21.75
CA THR A 351 35.88 -16.93 22.69
C THR A 351 36.18 -18.22 23.44
N TRP A 352 35.15 -18.94 23.90
CA TRP A 352 35.31 -20.22 24.57
C TRP A 352 36.04 -21.24 23.69
N LYS A 353 35.63 -21.40 22.43
CA LYS A 353 36.32 -22.32 21.50
C LYS A 353 37.69 -21.83 21.08
N PHE A 354 37.85 -20.53 20.90
CA PHE A 354 39.14 -19.93 20.58
C PHE A 354 40.17 -20.24 21.67
N ILE A 355 39.82 -19.99 22.94
CA ILE A 355 40.68 -20.30 24.09
C ILE A 355 40.90 -21.82 24.23
N GLN A 356 39.85 -22.63 24.04
CA GLN A 356 39.98 -24.08 24.11
C GLN A 356 41.01 -24.62 23.10
N TYR A 357 41.00 -24.13 21.85
CA TYR A 357 41.91 -24.59 20.81
C TYR A 357 43.30 -23.97 20.91
N LYS A 358 43.45 -22.80 21.53
CA LYS A 358 44.75 -22.19 21.84
C LYS A 358 45.60 -23.06 22.77
N HIS A 359 44.96 -23.81 23.67
CA HIS A 359 45.64 -24.71 24.62
C HIS A 359 45.74 -26.16 24.14
N ARG A 360 45.56 -26.43 22.84
CA ARG A 360 45.72 -27.78 22.25
C ARG A 360 46.96 -27.84 21.39
N ALA A 361 47.57 -29.01 21.29
CA ALA A 361 48.73 -29.29 20.42
C ALA A 361 48.50 -28.96 18.92
N VAL A 362 47.24 -28.80 18.49
CA VAL A 362 46.89 -28.36 17.13
C VAL A 362 47.23 -26.89 16.88
N PHE A 363 47.31 -26.09 17.94
CA PHE A 363 47.68 -24.68 17.85
C PHE A 363 49.13 -24.49 17.44
N ASP A 364 50.03 -25.38 17.85
CA ASP A 364 51.47 -25.23 17.59
C ASP A 364 51.78 -25.26 16.07
N VAL A 365 50.95 -25.98 15.30
CA VAL A 365 51.09 -26.10 13.83
C VAL A 365 50.20 -25.11 13.09
N MET A 366 48.91 -25.06 13.44
CA MET A 366 47.90 -24.31 12.67
C MET A 366 47.73 -22.87 13.17
N GLY A 367 48.22 -22.55 14.36
CA GLY A 367 48.20 -21.22 14.96
C GLY A 367 46.81 -20.62 15.16
N TYR A 368 46.70 -19.31 14.98
CA TYR A 368 45.43 -18.58 15.17
C TYR A 368 44.36 -18.92 14.13
N CYS A 369 44.72 -19.58 13.03
CA CYS A 369 43.78 -19.95 11.99
C CYS A 369 42.83 -21.05 12.48
N VAL A 370 43.34 -22.08 13.15
CA VAL A 370 42.48 -23.15 13.72
C VAL A 370 41.59 -22.62 14.84
N THR A 371 42.08 -21.71 15.69
CA THR A 371 41.26 -21.15 16.78
C THR A 371 40.13 -20.29 16.22
N THR A 372 40.41 -19.52 15.17
CA THR A 372 39.40 -18.72 14.44
C THR A 372 38.40 -19.61 13.72
N ALA A 373 38.88 -20.63 13.01
CA ALA A 373 38.03 -21.57 12.27
C ALA A 373 37.10 -22.34 13.21
N LYS A 374 37.58 -22.79 14.38
CA LYS A 374 36.77 -23.52 15.36
C LYS A 374 35.87 -22.61 16.19
N GLY A 375 36.29 -21.37 16.48
CA GLY A 375 35.43 -20.33 17.04
C GLY A 375 34.24 -20.04 16.12
N ALA A 376 34.50 -19.80 14.84
CA ALA A 376 33.48 -19.57 13.82
C ALA A 376 32.59 -20.80 13.59
N ALA A 377 33.14 -22.01 13.64
CA ALA A 377 32.35 -23.24 13.55
C ALA A 377 31.34 -23.37 14.69
N GLU A 378 31.68 -22.97 15.90
CA GLU A 378 30.77 -23.07 17.06
C GLU A 378 29.63 -22.05 16.98
N THR A 379 29.94 -20.81 16.55
CA THR A 379 28.89 -19.82 16.29
C THR A 379 28.00 -20.23 15.12
N LEU A 380 28.55 -20.88 14.09
CA LEU A 380 27.77 -21.46 12.99
C LEU A 380 26.81 -22.54 13.46
N LYS A 381 27.23 -23.48 14.32
CA LYS A 381 26.32 -24.49 14.89
C LYS A 381 25.14 -23.85 15.61
N PHE A 382 25.42 -22.86 16.46
CA PHE A 382 24.39 -22.12 17.18
C PHE A 382 23.44 -21.37 16.23
N ASN A 383 23.97 -20.64 15.25
CA ASN A 383 23.15 -19.88 14.31
C ASN A 383 22.35 -20.78 13.35
N MET A 384 22.93 -21.90 12.90
CA MET A 384 22.23 -22.92 12.11
C MET A 384 21.13 -23.63 12.93
N ALA A 385 21.28 -23.74 14.24
CA ALA A 385 20.20 -24.20 15.12
C ALA A 385 19.11 -23.12 15.28
N LEU A 386 19.51 -21.88 15.56
CA LEU A 386 18.62 -20.77 15.86
C LEU A 386 17.78 -20.32 14.65
N ILE A 387 18.31 -20.37 13.43
CA ILE A 387 17.64 -19.86 12.22
C ILE A 387 16.30 -20.55 11.89
N LEU A 388 16.10 -21.78 12.36
CA LEU A 388 14.84 -22.54 12.18
C LEU A 388 13.71 -22.00 13.08
N LEU A 389 14.04 -21.54 14.29
CA LEU A 389 13.05 -21.12 15.28
C LEU A 389 12.18 -19.95 14.78
N PRO A 390 12.73 -18.86 14.20
CA PRO A 390 11.94 -17.76 13.64
C PRO A 390 10.93 -18.16 12.56
N VAL A 391 11.14 -19.30 11.88
CA VAL A 391 10.28 -19.78 10.78
C VAL A 391 9.18 -20.72 11.29
N CYS A 392 9.23 -21.08 12.57
CA CYS A 392 8.24 -21.91 13.26
C CYS A 392 7.02 -21.04 13.66
N ARG A 393 6.18 -20.70 12.67
CA ARG A 393 5.07 -19.72 12.79
C ARG A 393 4.02 -20.13 13.81
N ASN A 394 3.66 -21.40 13.88
CA ASN A 394 2.67 -21.88 14.85
C ASN A 394 3.23 -21.75 16.26
N THR A 395 4.48 -22.14 16.46
CA THR A 395 5.19 -22.06 17.74
C THR A 395 5.33 -20.61 18.21
N ILE A 396 5.73 -19.71 17.31
CA ILE A 396 5.85 -18.28 17.60
C ILE A 396 4.50 -17.66 17.94
N THR A 397 3.46 -17.99 17.17
CA THR A 397 2.10 -17.50 17.43
C THR A 397 1.61 -17.98 18.80
N TRP A 398 1.89 -19.24 19.15
CA TRP A 398 1.56 -19.79 20.46
C TRP A 398 2.33 -19.10 21.58
N LEU A 399 3.65 -18.95 21.46
CA LEU A 399 4.48 -18.23 22.44
C LEU A 399 3.98 -16.80 22.63
N ARG A 400 3.68 -16.09 21.54
CA ARG A 400 3.17 -14.71 21.57
C ARG A 400 1.82 -14.58 22.27
N SER A 401 0.89 -15.49 22.00
CA SER A 401 -0.52 -15.36 22.46
C SER A 401 -0.83 -16.05 23.78
N LYS A 402 -0.08 -17.09 24.16
CA LYS A 402 -0.33 -17.90 25.37
C LYS A 402 0.67 -17.64 26.49
N THR A 403 1.80 -17.00 26.20
CA THR A 403 2.83 -16.73 27.21
C THR A 403 3.08 -15.23 27.34
N ASN A 404 3.60 -14.83 28.49
CA ASN A 404 3.98 -13.45 28.76
C ASN A 404 5.33 -13.05 28.12
N LEU A 405 5.96 -13.94 27.32
CA LEU A 405 7.24 -13.63 26.65
C LEU A 405 7.14 -12.47 25.64
N GLY A 406 5.95 -12.18 25.09
CA GLY A 406 5.75 -11.05 24.18
C GLY A 406 6.06 -9.68 24.80
N MET A 407 6.12 -9.60 26.14
CA MET A 407 6.55 -8.38 26.84
C MET A 407 8.05 -8.09 26.64
N VAL A 408 8.88 -9.13 26.46
CA VAL A 408 10.34 -9.01 26.35
C VAL A 408 10.84 -9.32 24.94
N VAL A 409 10.17 -10.22 24.22
CA VAL A 409 10.59 -10.70 22.89
C VAL A 409 9.69 -10.12 21.80
N PRO A 410 10.25 -9.44 20.77
CA PRO A 410 9.48 -8.90 19.64
C PRO A 410 9.19 -10.00 18.61
N PHE A 411 8.22 -10.88 18.90
CA PHE A 411 7.88 -12.02 18.04
C PHE A 411 7.41 -11.64 16.63
N ASP A 412 6.87 -10.44 16.43
CA ASP A 412 6.42 -9.96 15.12
C ASP A 412 7.58 -9.66 14.14
N ASP A 413 8.79 -9.49 14.67
CA ASP A 413 10.02 -9.30 13.89
C ASP A 413 10.77 -10.61 13.63
N ASN A 414 10.16 -11.77 13.85
CA ASN A 414 10.79 -13.08 13.65
C ASN A 414 11.47 -13.22 12.28
N ILE A 415 10.83 -12.83 11.18
CA ILE A 415 11.41 -12.92 9.84
C ILE A 415 12.53 -11.88 9.64
N ASN A 416 12.47 -10.73 10.31
CA ASN A 416 13.59 -9.78 10.27
C ASN A 416 14.79 -10.35 11.04
N PHE A 417 14.55 -10.98 12.20
CA PHE A 417 15.59 -11.66 12.96
C PHE A 417 16.18 -12.85 12.20
N HIS A 418 15.37 -13.63 11.47
CA HIS A 418 15.86 -14.69 10.57
C HIS A 418 16.88 -14.18 9.55
N LYS A 419 16.65 -12.99 8.96
CA LYS A 419 17.60 -12.37 8.03
C LYS A 419 18.89 -11.95 8.71
N VAL A 420 18.80 -11.40 9.93
CA VAL A 420 19.98 -11.02 10.74
C VAL A 420 20.83 -12.25 11.05
N ILE A 421 20.20 -13.36 11.48
CA ILE A 421 20.90 -14.63 11.71
C ILE A 421 21.53 -15.14 10.41
N ALA A 422 20.82 -15.09 9.29
CA ALA A 422 21.37 -15.51 7.98
C ALA A 422 22.61 -14.70 7.59
N PHE A 423 22.64 -13.40 7.89
CA PHE A 423 23.83 -12.57 7.70
C PHE A 423 24.97 -12.99 8.65
N GLY A 424 24.66 -13.27 9.93
CA GLY A 424 25.64 -13.82 10.87
C GLY A 424 26.21 -15.17 10.43
N ILE A 425 25.39 -16.04 9.83
CA ILE A 425 25.83 -17.30 9.22
C ILE A 425 26.78 -17.04 8.05
N ALA A 426 26.48 -16.08 7.16
CA ALA A 426 27.36 -15.75 6.05
C ALA A 426 28.76 -15.29 6.53
N ILE A 427 28.82 -14.45 7.57
CA ILE A 427 30.09 -14.04 8.20
C ILE A 427 30.80 -15.24 8.82
N GLY A 428 30.08 -16.07 9.58
CA GLY A 428 30.63 -17.28 10.20
C GLY A 428 31.20 -18.26 9.18
N VAL A 429 30.50 -18.47 8.06
CA VAL A 429 30.96 -19.32 6.94
C VAL A 429 32.21 -18.73 6.32
N GLY A 430 32.23 -17.42 6.06
CA GLY A 430 33.41 -16.73 5.51
C GLY A 430 34.65 -16.91 6.41
N LEU A 431 34.50 -16.71 7.72
CA LEU A 431 35.59 -16.92 8.68
C LEU A 431 36.01 -18.39 8.79
N HIS A 432 35.05 -19.30 8.86
CA HIS A 432 35.32 -20.74 9.02
C HIS A 432 35.96 -21.36 7.77
N ALA A 433 35.31 -21.21 6.62
CA ALA A 433 35.80 -21.76 5.35
C ALA A 433 37.05 -21.02 4.89
N GLY A 434 37.12 -19.68 5.06
CA GLY A 434 38.30 -18.89 4.75
C GLY A 434 39.51 -19.34 5.56
N ALA A 435 39.41 -19.41 6.89
CA ALA A 435 40.51 -19.86 7.73
C ALA A 435 40.98 -21.28 7.39
N HIS A 436 40.05 -22.20 7.10
CA HIS A 436 40.40 -23.56 6.68
C HIS A 436 41.13 -23.59 5.33
N LEU A 437 40.57 -22.94 4.31
CA LEU A 437 41.06 -23.01 2.93
C LEU A 437 42.34 -22.18 2.70
N THR A 438 42.46 -21.00 3.30
CA THR A 438 43.55 -20.05 2.99
C THR A 438 44.70 -20.09 3.99
N CYS A 439 44.51 -20.68 5.17
CA CYS A 439 45.53 -20.66 6.21
C CYS A 439 45.82 -22.04 6.81
N ASP A 440 44.82 -22.76 7.30
CA ASP A 440 45.02 -24.06 7.96
C ASP A 440 45.59 -25.12 7.01
N PHE A 441 44.98 -25.32 5.84
CA PHE A 441 45.48 -26.32 4.87
C PHE A 441 46.87 -25.96 4.36
N PRO A 442 47.17 -24.70 3.94
CA PRO A 442 48.53 -24.31 3.58
C PRO A 442 49.54 -24.52 4.70
N ARG A 443 49.22 -24.19 5.96
CA ARG A 443 50.14 -24.40 7.10
C ARG A 443 50.43 -25.88 7.35
N LEU A 444 49.43 -26.75 7.23
CA LEU A 444 49.61 -28.20 7.34
C LEU A 444 50.49 -28.77 6.23
N LEU A 445 50.39 -28.24 5.00
CA LEU A 445 51.21 -28.66 3.86
C LEU A 445 52.68 -28.24 3.99
N HIS A 446 52.95 -27.09 4.62
CA HIS A 446 54.30 -26.53 4.74
C HIS A 446 54.98 -26.84 6.10
N ALA A 447 54.28 -27.51 7.03
CA ALA A 447 54.85 -27.91 8.32
C ALA A 447 55.98 -28.93 8.13
N THR A 448 57.09 -28.75 8.85
CA THR A 448 58.19 -29.74 8.88
C THR A 448 57.73 -31.06 9.51
N ASP A 449 58.44 -32.17 9.27
CA ASP A 449 58.05 -33.48 9.80
C ASP A 449 57.99 -33.49 11.35
N ASP A 450 58.89 -32.76 12.01
CA ASP A 450 58.90 -32.57 13.46
C ASP A 450 57.69 -31.74 13.95
N GLU A 451 57.32 -30.69 13.22
CA GLU A 451 56.12 -29.88 13.52
C GLU A 451 54.83 -30.67 13.27
N TYR A 452 54.82 -31.62 12.34
CA TYR A 452 53.65 -32.43 12.00
C TYR A 452 53.39 -33.59 12.99
N GLU A 453 54.36 -33.97 13.82
CA GLU A 453 54.25 -35.04 14.82
C GLU A 453 52.92 -35.03 15.63
N PRO A 454 52.48 -33.90 16.25
CA PRO A 454 51.22 -33.85 17.00
C PRO A 454 49.96 -34.07 16.13
N MET A 455 50.07 -33.91 14.80
CA MET A 455 48.96 -34.01 13.84
C MET A 455 48.71 -35.43 13.35
N LYS A 456 49.67 -36.35 13.52
CA LYS A 456 49.57 -37.76 13.10
C LYS A 456 48.32 -38.45 13.63
N GLN A 457 47.94 -38.18 14.88
CA GLN A 457 46.74 -38.73 15.51
C GLN A 457 45.42 -38.32 14.80
N PHE A 458 45.41 -37.21 14.08
CA PHE A 458 44.24 -36.66 13.40
C PHE A 458 44.22 -37.00 11.92
N PHE A 459 45.34 -36.79 11.22
CA PHE A 459 45.45 -36.85 9.76
C PHE A 459 46.18 -38.09 9.22
N GLY A 460 46.77 -38.92 10.09
CA GLY A 460 47.51 -40.13 9.71
C GLY A 460 49.03 -39.95 9.76
N GLU A 461 49.78 -41.05 9.65
CA GLU A 461 51.25 -41.04 9.83
C GLU A 461 51.99 -40.25 8.75
N LYS A 462 51.53 -40.32 7.50
CA LYS A 462 52.09 -39.53 6.39
C LYS A 462 51.39 -38.19 6.31
N ARG A 463 52.18 -37.12 6.23
CA ARG A 463 51.67 -35.77 5.91
C ARG A 463 51.02 -35.81 4.52
N PRO A 464 49.83 -35.21 4.33
CA PRO A 464 49.27 -35.07 3.00
C PRO A 464 50.15 -34.17 2.13
N ASP A 465 50.52 -34.63 0.93
CA ASP A 465 51.40 -33.87 0.02
C ASP A 465 50.63 -32.86 -0.84
N ASP A 466 49.32 -33.06 -1.02
CA ASP A 466 48.48 -32.27 -1.91
C ASP A 466 47.35 -31.54 -1.18
N TYR A 467 47.14 -30.26 -1.54
CA TYR A 467 46.00 -29.48 -1.06
C TYR A 467 44.65 -30.14 -1.37
N TRP A 468 44.56 -30.80 -2.52
CA TRP A 468 43.35 -31.51 -2.95
C TRP A 468 42.97 -32.69 -2.05
N TRP A 469 43.90 -33.22 -1.25
CA TRP A 469 43.60 -34.24 -0.26
C TRP A 469 42.59 -33.73 0.78
N PHE A 470 42.78 -32.51 1.28
CA PHE A 470 41.87 -31.88 2.25
C PHE A 470 40.51 -31.55 1.64
N VAL A 471 40.49 -31.06 0.39
CA VAL A 471 39.24 -30.70 -0.31
C VAL A 471 38.43 -31.92 -0.72
N LYS A 472 39.09 -33.01 -1.15
CA LYS A 472 38.42 -34.29 -1.47
C LYS A 472 38.00 -35.07 -0.22
N GLY A 473 38.59 -34.77 0.93
CA GLY A 473 38.18 -35.31 2.22
C GLY A 473 36.72 -35.00 2.53
N THR A 474 36.10 -35.83 3.38
CA THR A 474 34.67 -35.73 3.71
C THR A 474 34.28 -34.35 4.24
N GLU A 475 35.13 -33.69 5.02
CA GLU A 475 34.85 -32.32 5.48
C GLU A 475 34.94 -31.28 4.35
N GLY A 476 35.91 -31.43 3.45
CA GLY A 476 36.19 -30.48 2.37
C GLY A 476 35.04 -30.42 1.37
N TRP A 477 34.68 -31.54 0.74
CA TRP A 477 33.67 -31.54 -0.32
C TRP A 477 32.28 -31.23 0.24
N THR A 478 31.94 -31.72 1.44
CA THR A 478 30.67 -31.37 2.09
C THR A 478 30.60 -29.88 2.40
N GLY A 479 31.70 -29.30 2.89
CA GLY A 479 31.84 -27.87 3.13
C GLY A 479 31.63 -27.04 1.86
N VAL A 480 32.34 -27.37 0.78
CA VAL A 480 32.24 -26.65 -0.51
C VAL A 480 30.83 -26.72 -1.08
N ILE A 481 30.20 -27.91 -1.11
CA ILE A 481 28.82 -28.05 -1.61
C ILE A 481 27.85 -27.24 -0.76
N MET A 482 27.96 -27.28 0.57
CA MET A 482 27.12 -26.46 1.44
C MET A 482 27.27 -24.96 1.15
N VAL A 483 28.50 -24.46 1.01
CA VAL A 483 28.75 -23.04 0.69
C VAL A 483 28.11 -22.64 -0.64
N VAL A 484 28.23 -23.46 -1.68
CA VAL A 484 27.63 -23.20 -3.00
C VAL A 484 26.10 -23.15 -2.91
N LEU A 485 25.48 -24.15 -2.28
CA LEU A 485 24.02 -24.19 -2.12
C LEU A 485 23.50 -23.01 -1.28
N MET A 486 24.20 -22.66 -0.21
CA MET A 486 23.87 -21.52 0.63
C MET A 486 24.04 -20.19 -0.11
N ALA A 487 25.08 -20.04 -0.93
CA ALA A 487 25.28 -18.84 -1.75
C ALA A 487 24.12 -18.65 -2.75
N ILE A 488 23.71 -19.72 -3.44
CA ILE A 488 22.55 -19.70 -4.36
C ILE A 488 21.28 -19.30 -3.60
N ALA A 489 21.02 -19.92 -2.45
CA ALA A 489 19.85 -19.60 -1.63
C ALA A 489 19.87 -18.15 -1.12
N TYR A 490 21.04 -17.65 -0.69
CA TYR A 490 21.21 -16.30 -0.16
C TYR A 490 21.01 -15.22 -1.23
N ILE A 491 21.61 -15.40 -2.41
CA ILE A 491 21.49 -14.45 -3.54
C ILE A 491 20.04 -14.37 -4.01
N LEU A 492 19.38 -15.50 -4.23
CA LEU A 492 17.99 -15.53 -4.71
C LEU A 492 16.98 -15.08 -3.65
N ALA A 493 17.34 -15.10 -2.36
CA ALA A 493 16.53 -14.55 -1.28
C ALA A 493 16.58 -13.01 -1.19
N GLN A 494 17.56 -12.36 -1.83
CA GLN A 494 17.67 -10.90 -1.78
C GLN A 494 16.45 -10.20 -2.39
N PRO A 495 16.03 -9.04 -1.87
CA PRO A 495 14.82 -8.35 -2.32
C PRO A 495 14.79 -8.06 -3.82
N TRP A 496 15.96 -7.78 -4.42
CA TRP A 496 16.08 -7.42 -5.83
C TRP A 496 15.78 -8.61 -6.77
N PHE A 497 16.32 -9.79 -6.47
CA PHE A 497 16.07 -11.03 -7.21
C PHE A 497 14.67 -11.59 -6.94
N ARG A 498 14.25 -11.64 -5.67
CA ARG A 498 12.94 -12.18 -5.27
C ARG A 498 11.77 -11.36 -5.83
N ARG A 499 11.91 -10.04 -5.93
CA ARG A 499 10.87 -9.15 -6.50
C ARG A 499 11.04 -8.91 -8.00
N SER A 500 12.01 -9.57 -8.66
CA SER A 500 12.32 -9.40 -10.09
C SER A 500 12.47 -7.93 -10.50
N ARG A 501 13.16 -7.13 -9.67
CA ARG A 501 13.41 -5.70 -9.94
C ARG A 501 14.62 -5.45 -10.84
N LEU A 502 15.41 -6.48 -11.12
CA LEU A 502 16.55 -6.39 -12.02
C LEU A 502 16.08 -6.57 -13.47
N HIS A 503 16.45 -5.64 -14.35
CA HIS A 503 16.24 -5.73 -15.78
C HIS A 503 17.24 -6.74 -16.39
N LEU A 504 17.01 -8.03 -16.14
CA LEU A 504 17.82 -9.12 -16.68
C LEU A 504 17.31 -9.59 -18.07
N PRO A 505 18.17 -10.18 -18.90
CA PRO A 505 17.78 -10.82 -20.16
C PRO A 505 16.66 -11.84 -19.97
N LYS A 506 15.80 -12.04 -20.99
CA LYS A 506 14.60 -12.90 -20.91
C LYS A 506 14.88 -14.33 -20.44
N THR A 507 16.05 -14.88 -20.75
CA THR A 507 16.48 -16.22 -20.33
C THR A 507 16.74 -16.30 -18.82
N LEU A 508 17.43 -15.30 -18.26
CA LEU A 508 17.74 -15.21 -16.82
C LEU A 508 16.54 -14.75 -15.99
N LYS A 509 15.57 -14.05 -16.59
CA LYS A 509 14.35 -13.63 -15.88
C LYS A 509 13.55 -14.81 -15.31
N LYS A 510 13.60 -15.99 -15.97
CA LYS A 510 13.00 -17.25 -15.45
C LYS A 510 13.63 -17.73 -14.14
N LEU A 511 14.89 -17.37 -13.87
CA LEU A 511 15.63 -17.72 -12.64
C LEU A 511 15.41 -16.69 -11.52
N THR A 512 14.56 -15.68 -11.74
CA THR A 512 14.23 -14.65 -10.75
C THR A 512 12.75 -14.69 -10.40
N GLY A 513 12.38 -14.11 -9.25
CA GLY A 513 11.01 -14.08 -8.77
C GLY A 513 10.72 -15.03 -7.60
N PHE A 514 9.47 -15.02 -7.14
CA PHE A 514 9.07 -15.70 -5.91
C PHE A 514 9.24 -17.22 -5.99
N ASN A 515 8.92 -17.86 -7.12
CA ASN A 515 9.09 -19.30 -7.29
C ASN A 515 10.57 -19.71 -7.22
N ALA A 516 11.45 -18.97 -7.90
CA ALA A 516 12.90 -19.22 -7.86
C ALA A 516 13.45 -19.12 -6.44
N PHE A 517 13.07 -18.05 -5.71
CA PHE A 517 13.35 -17.92 -4.28
C PHE A 517 12.83 -19.13 -3.48
N TRP A 518 11.59 -19.55 -3.69
CA TRP A 518 10.99 -20.61 -2.90
C TRP A 518 11.72 -21.94 -3.09
N TYR A 519 11.98 -22.34 -4.34
CA TYR A 519 12.68 -23.60 -4.63
C TYR A 519 14.14 -23.56 -4.18
N SER A 520 14.86 -22.46 -4.44
CA SER A 520 16.27 -22.35 -4.01
C SER A 520 16.38 -22.34 -2.48
N HIS A 521 15.42 -21.75 -1.78
CA HIS A 521 15.44 -21.71 -0.33
C HIS A 521 15.25 -23.13 0.26
N HIS A 522 14.47 -24.01 -0.38
CA HIS A 522 14.30 -25.41 0.05
C HIS A 522 15.57 -26.26 -0.07
N LEU A 523 16.61 -25.79 -0.76
CA LEU A 523 17.94 -26.41 -0.73
C LEU A 523 18.51 -26.52 0.69
N PHE A 524 17.97 -25.76 1.66
CA PHE A 524 18.31 -25.91 3.07
C PHE A 524 18.21 -27.37 3.53
N VAL A 525 17.26 -28.17 3.02
CA VAL A 525 17.12 -29.59 3.42
C VAL A 525 18.40 -30.36 3.11
N ILE A 526 18.97 -30.17 1.92
CA ILE A 526 20.23 -30.79 1.50
C ILE A 526 21.38 -30.25 2.36
N VAL A 527 21.42 -28.94 2.60
CA VAL A 527 22.45 -28.30 3.45
C VAL A 527 22.45 -28.88 4.87
N TYR A 528 21.29 -29.10 5.51
CA TYR A 528 21.27 -29.69 6.85
C TYR A 528 21.71 -31.16 6.87
N VAL A 529 21.38 -31.95 5.84
CA VAL A 529 21.89 -33.32 5.70
C VAL A 529 23.41 -33.30 5.59
N LEU A 530 23.96 -32.47 4.71
CA LEU A 530 25.41 -32.29 4.56
C LEU A 530 26.05 -31.73 5.83
N PHE A 531 25.35 -30.87 6.58
CA PHE A 531 25.85 -30.31 7.83
C PHE A 531 25.99 -31.35 8.94
N VAL A 532 25.06 -32.31 9.01
CA VAL A 532 25.16 -33.46 9.92
C VAL A 532 26.33 -34.36 9.52
N VAL A 533 26.49 -34.66 8.23
CA VAL A 533 27.62 -35.47 7.72
C VAL A 533 28.95 -34.77 8.00
N HIS A 534 29.06 -33.49 7.68
CA HIS A 534 30.23 -32.65 7.94
C HIS A 534 30.57 -32.59 9.44
N GLY A 535 29.55 -32.46 10.31
CA GLY A 535 29.73 -32.47 11.76
C GLY A 535 30.02 -33.85 12.38
N TYR A 536 29.79 -34.94 11.65
CA TYR A 536 30.06 -36.30 12.11
C TYR A 536 31.49 -36.73 11.77
N PHE A 537 31.96 -36.46 10.55
CA PHE A 537 33.29 -36.88 10.06
C PHE A 537 34.39 -35.85 10.38
N LEU A 538 34.51 -35.47 11.66
CA LEU A 538 35.45 -34.43 12.07
C LEU A 538 36.91 -34.92 12.22
N TYR A 539 37.90 -34.27 11.57
CA TYR A 539 39.34 -34.57 11.66
C TYR A 539 39.84 -34.46 13.10
N LEU A 540 39.54 -33.35 13.77
CA LEU A 540 40.11 -33.00 15.08
C LEU A 540 39.30 -33.55 16.27
N SER A 541 38.19 -34.25 16.05
CA SER A 541 37.30 -34.71 17.13
C SER A 541 36.66 -36.07 16.80
N LYS A 542 37.39 -37.13 17.11
CA LYS A 542 36.98 -38.52 16.81
C LYS A 542 35.98 -39.10 17.83
N LYS A 543 36.00 -38.66 19.10
CA LYS A 543 35.08 -39.17 20.16
C LYS A 543 33.65 -38.65 19.97
N TRP A 544 32.66 -39.55 19.97
CA TRP A 544 31.26 -39.24 19.63
C TRP A 544 30.64 -38.13 20.51
N TYR A 545 30.84 -38.17 21.83
CA TYR A 545 30.28 -37.19 22.76
C TYR A 545 30.93 -35.79 22.65
N LYS A 546 32.10 -35.68 22.01
CA LYS A 546 32.75 -34.39 21.73
C LYS A 546 32.25 -33.75 20.42
N ARG A 547 31.48 -34.48 19.60
CA ARG A 547 30.88 -33.99 18.36
C ARG A 547 29.59 -33.23 18.69
N THR A 548 29.71 -31.96 19.04
CA THR A 548 28.58 -31.16 19.55
C THR A 548 27.50 -30.82 18.50
N THR A 549 27.76 -30.99 17.20
CA THR A 549 26.85 -30.57 16.12
C THR A 549 25.44 -31.16 16.25
N TRP A 550 25.31 -32.46 16.55
CA TRP A 550 23.99 -33.09 16.71
C TRP A 550 23.23 -32.55 17.92
N MET A 551 23.93 -32.14 18.99
CA MET A 551 23.32 -31.61 20.21
C MET A 551 22.64 -30.26 19.95
N TYR A 552 23.29 -29.38 19.18
CA TYR A 552 22.69 -28.10 18.77
C TYR A 552 21.48 -28.30 17.85
N LEU A 553 21.55 -29.28 16.95
CA LEU A 553 20.56 -29.48 15.91
C LEU A 553 19.33 -30.29 16.35
N ALA A 554 19.47 -31.20 17.32
CA ALA A 554 18.41 -32.13 17.70
C ALA A 554 17.11 -31.40 18.06
N VAL A 555 17.14 -30.47 19.01
CA VAL A 555 15.93 -29.79 19.48
C VAL A 555 15.27 -28.92 18.39
N PRO A 556 15.98 -28.03 17.68
CA PRO A 556 15.36 -27.19 16.66
C PRO A 556 14.85 -27.96 15.43
N ILE A 557 15.56 -29.02 15.00
CA ILE A 557 15.10 -29.86 13.88
C ILE A 557 13.84 -30.63 14.28
N ILE A 558 13.81 -31.22 15.48
CA ILE A 558 12.62 -31.92 15.98
C ILE A 558 11.45 -30.94 16.09
N LEU A 559 11.66 -29.75 16.66
CA LEU A 559 10.62 -28.72 16.78
C LEU A 559 10.09 -28.30 15.40
N TYR A 560 10.98 -28.02 14.46
CA TYR A 560 10.62 -27.68 13.09
C TYR A 560 9.85 -28.83 12.39
N ALA A 561 10.32 -30.06 12.53
CA ALA A 561 9.67 -31.25 11.96
C ALA A 561 8.28 -31.47 12.56
N CYS A 562 8.14 -31.37 13.89
CA CYS A 562 6.86 -31.43 14.58
C CYS A 562 5.90 -30.34 14.08
N GLU A 563 6.36 -29.10 13.90
CA GLU A 563 5.51 -28.04 13.34
C GLU A 563 5.04 -28.37 11.92
N ARG A 564 5.94 -28.91 11.08
CA ARG A 564 5.61 -29.31 9.70
C ARG A 564 4.65 -30.50 9.67
N LEU A 565 4.78 -31.45 10.59
CA LEU A 565 3.87 -32.58 10.76
C LEU A 565 2.49 -32.11 11.24
N ILE A 566 2.41 -31.27 12.28
CA ILE A 566 1.15 -30.68 12.76
C ILE A 566 0.44 -29.95 11.62
N ARG A 567 1.19 -29.20 10.80
CA ARG A 567 0.63 -28.52 9.63
C ARG A 567 0.15 -29.53 8.58
N ALA A 568 0.90 -30.60 8.31
CA ALA A 568 0.48 -31.65 7.38
C ALA A 568 -0.81 -32.37 7.85
N PHE A 569 -0.96 -32.63 9.16
CA PHE A 569 -2.17 -33.20 9.73
C PHE A 569 -3.36 -32.21 9.73
N ARG A 570 -3.12 -30.93 10.01
CA ARG A 570 -4.16 -29.87 10.00
C ARG A 570 -4.65 -29.53 8.58
N SER A 571 -3.72 -29.43 7.64
CA SER A 571 -4.00 -29.13 6.21
C SER A 571 -4.40 -30.38 5.42
N GLY A 572 -4.13 -31.55 5.98
CA GLY A 572 -4.43 -32.85 5.41
C GLY A 572 -5.94 -33.10 5.35
N TYR A 573 -6.46 -33.13 4.12
CA TYR A 573 -7.62 -33.88 3.65
C TYR A 573 -9.01 -33.21 3.63
N LYS A 574 -9.31 -32.16 4.42
CA LYS A 574 -10.64 -31.53 4.34
C LYS A 574 -10.67 -30.40 3.32
N THR A 575 -11.24 -30.67 2.15
CA THR A 575 -11.61 -29.64 1.20
C THR A 575 -12.74 -28.80 1.76
N VAL A 576 -12.60 -27.48 1.73
CA VAL A 576 -13.67 -26.57 2.15
C VAL A 576 -14.73 -26.48 1.06
N ARG A 577 -16.01 -26.44 1.46
CA ARG A 577 -17.11 -26.21 0.53
C ARG A 577 -17.17 -24.72 0.21
N ILE A 578 -17.16 -24.37 -1.07
CA ILE A 578 -17.36 -22.99 -1.50
C ILE A 578 -18.85 -22.69 -1.36
N LEU A 579 -19.16 -21.62 -0.63
CA LEU A 579 -20.53 -21.16 -0.36
C LEU A 579 -20.95 -20.07 -1.34
N LYS A 580 -20.05 -19.14 -1.65
CA LYS A 580 -20.30 -18.01 -2.56
C LYS A 580 -19.02 -17.56 -3.21
N VAL A 581 -19.11 -17.18 -4.48
CA VAL A 581 -18.03 -16.59 -5.26
C VAL A 581 -18.56 -15.28 -5.84
N ALA A 582 -17.79 -14.21 -5.70
CA ALA A 582 -18.09 -12.93 -6.33
C ALA A 582 -16.84 -12.40 -7.04
N VAL A 583 -17.02 -11.95 -8.28
CA VAL A 583 -15.96 -11.31 -9.07
C VAL A 583 -16.28 -9.82 -9.13
N TYR A 584 -15.43 -9.01 -8.51
CA TYR A 584 -15.62 -7.57 -8.46
C TYR A 584 -14.83 -6.84 -9.56
N PRO A 585 -15.29 -5.63 -9.94
CA PRO A 585 -14.46 -4.66 -10.68
C PRO A 585 -13.13 -4.39 -9.96
N GLY A 586 -12.09 -3.99 -10.70
CA GLY A 586 -10.75 -3.81 -10.14
C GLY A 586 -9.97 -5.12 -9.93
N ASN A 587 -10.37 -6.19 -10.63
CA ASN A 587 -9.63 -7.45 -10.69
C ASN A 587 -9.52 -8.16 -9.31
N VAL A 588 -10.63 -8.17 -8.56
CA VAL A 588 -10.72 -8.84 -7.25
C VAL A 588 -11.71 -10.00 -7.28
N LEU A 589 -11.33 -11.12 -6.68
CA LEU A 589 -12.14 -12.32 -6.48
C LEU A 589 -12.43 -12.48 -4.97
N ALA A 590 -13.69 -12.49 -4.58
CA ALA A 590 -14.11 -12.82 -3.23
C ALA A 590 -14.60 -14.27 -3.17
N LEU A 591 -14.06 -15.02 -2.21
CA LEU A 591 -14.40 -16.42 -1.97
C LEU A 591 -14.94 -16.55 -0.55
N HIS A 592 -16.18 -17.03 -0.44
CA HIS A 592 -16.80 -17.43 0.81
C HIS A 592 -16.83 -18.95 0.85
N MET A 593 -16.36 -19.53 1.95
CA MET A 593 -16.20 -20.96 2.12
C MET A 593 -16.70 -21.39 3.50
N SER A 594 -17.07 -22.66 3.63
CA SER A 594 -17.49 -23.25 4.89
C SER A 594 -16.35 -23.21 5.90
N LYS A 595 -16.66 -22.77 7.13
CA LYS A 595 -15.71 -22.82 8.25
C LYS A 595 -15.45 -24.29 8.62
N PRO A 596 -14.19 -24.77 8.60
CA PRO A 596 -13.91 -26.14 9.01
C PRO A 596 -14.31 -26.38 10.48
N GLN A 597 -14.75 -27.59 10.80
CA GLN A 597 -15.13 -27.94 12.17
C GLN A 597 -13.96 -27.73 13.14
N GLY A 598 -14.20 -26.97 14.22
CA GLY A 598 -13.17 -26.62 15.19
C GLY A 598 -12.22 -25.49 14.77
N PHE A 599 -12.42 -24.87 13.61
CA PHE A 599 -11.59 -23.75 13.14
C PHE A 599 -11.90 -22.48 13.93
N LYS A 600 -11.03 -22.14 14.88
CA LYS A 600 -11.09 -20.92 15.69
C LYS A 600 -9.99 -19.96 15.27
N TYR A 601 -10.34 -18.71 14.99
CA TYR A 601 -9.40 -17.67 14.60
C TYR A 601 -9.74 -16.33 15.25
N THR A 602 -8.84 -15.35 15.16
CA THR A 602 -9.03 -13.96 15.62
C THR A 602 -9.01 -12.97 14.45
N SER A 603 -9.67 -11.83 14.55
CA SER A 603 -9.63 -10.82 13.48
C SER A 603 -8.20 -10.39 13.15
N GLY A 604 -7.94 -10.18 11.85
CA GLY A 604 -6.59 -9.88 11.35
C GLY A 604 -5.70 -11.10 11.07
N GLN A 605 -6.09 -12.34 11.42
CA GLN A 605 -5.34 -13.53 10.96
C GLN A 605 -5.46 -13.74 9.45
N TYR A 606 -4.55 -14.54 8.90
CA TYR A 606 -4.59 -14.99 7.51
C TYR A 606 -4.57 -16.50 7.42
N ILE A 607 -4.90 -17.02 6.25
CA ILE A 607 -4.87 -18.44 5.90
C ILE A 607 -4.06 -18.65 4.63
N PHE A 608 -3.54 -19.86 4.43
CA PHE A 608 -3.04 -20.30 3.15
C PHE A 608 -4.11 -21.06 2.39
N VAL A 609 -4.23 -20.75 1.11
CA VAL A 609 -5.19 -21.39 0.20
C VAL A 609 -4.43 -22.14 -0.88
N ASN A 610 -4.87 -23.36 -1.14
CA ASN A 610 -4.47 -24.16 -2.28
C ASN A 610 -5.69 -24.46 -3.16
N CYS A 611 -5.53 -24.28 -4.47
CA CYS A 611 -6.51 -24.64 -5.47
C CYS A 611 -5.89 -25.66 -6.43
N SER A 612 -6.31 -26.91 -6.30
CA SER A 612 -5.78 -28.02 -7.11
C SER A 612 -5.96 -27.82 -8.63
N ALA A 613 -7.00 -27.07 -9.05
CA ALA A 613 -7.23 -26.74 -10.45
C ALA A 613 -6.23 -25.72 -11.02
N VAL A 614 -5.54 -24.95 -10.17
CA VAL A 614 -4.50 -24.00 -10.59
C VAL A 614 -3.11 -24.61 -10.43
N SER A 615 -2.83 -25.15 -9.25
CA SER A 615 -1.56 -25.81 -8.93
C SER A 615 -1.73 -26.71 -7.70
N PRO A 616 -1.40 -28.01 -7.78
CA PRO A 616 -1.59 -28.95 -6.68
C PRO A 616 -0.65 -28.69 -5.49
N PHE A 617 0.48 -28.03 -5.69
CA PHE A 617 1.52 -27.86 -4.67
C PHE A 617 1.65 -26.42 -4.12
N GLN A 618 1.13 -25.42 -4.83
CA GLN A 618 1.29 -24.02 -4.42
C GLN A 618 0.25 -23.61 -3.37
N TRP A 619 0.71 -22.96 -2.31
CA TRP A 619 -0.10 -22.41 -1.24
C TRP A 619 0.14 -20.91 -1.17
N HIS A 620 -0.93 -20.13 -1.19
CA HIS A 620 -0.85 -18.66 -1.18
C HIS A 620 -1.56 -18.07 0.05
N PRO A 621 -0.94 -17.11 0.75
CA PRO A 621 -1.52 -16.51 1.95
C PRO A 621 -2.55 -15.42 1.60
N PHE A 622 -3.67 -15.39 2.31
CA PHE A 622 -4.71 -14.37 2.20
C PHE A 622 -5.28 -14.04 3.58
N SER A 623 -5.42 -12.75 3.88
CA SER A 623 -6.07 -12.27 5.10
C SER A 623 -7.53 -12.70 5.12
N ILE A 624 -7.98 -13.17 6.29
CA ILE A 624 -9.38 -13.51 6.50
C ILE A 624 -10.18 -12.20 6.58
N THR A 625 -11.23 -12.07 5.79
CA THR A 625 -12.10 -10.87 5.77
C THR A 625 -13.36 -11.02 6.61
N SER A 626 -13.77 -12.25 6.94
CA SER A 626 -14.90 -12.51 7.85
C SER A 626 -14.51 -12.26 9.31
N ALA A 627 -15.49 -11.96 10.16
CA ALA A 627 -15.30 -11.88 11.60
C ALA A 627 -15.26 -13.28 12.23
N PRO A 628 -14.53 -13.51 13.34
CA PRO A 628 -14.48 -14.78 14.05
C PRO A 628 -15.85 -15.37 14.42
N GLY A 629 -16.84 -14.52 14.65
CA GLY A 629 -18.23 -14.88 14.94
C GLY A 629 -19.02 -15.37 13.72
N ASP A 630 -18.56 -15.13 12.50
CA ASP A 630 -19.25 -15.58 11.29
C ASP A 630 -19.17 -17.13 11.14
N ASP A 631 -20.25 -17.71 10.59
CA ASP A 631 -20.35 -19.15 10.28
C ASP A 631 -19.61 -19.57 9.00
N TYR A 632 -19.12 -18.57 8.25
CA TYR A 632 -18.34 -18.76 7.04
C TYR A 632 -16.95 -18.15 7.19
N LEU A 633 -16.05 -18.58 6.32
CA LEU A 633 -14.75 -17.99 6.12
C LEU A 633 -14.77 -17.22 4.79
N SER A 634 -14.32 -15.97 4.77
CA SER A 634 -14.19 -15.21 3.52
C SER A 634 -12.79 -14.66 3.32
N ILE A 635 -12.39 -14.56 2.06
CA ILE A 635 -11.15 -13.92 1.61
C ILE A 635 -11.42 -13.10 0.35
N HIS A 636 -10.66 -12.02 0.18
CA HIS A 636 -10.70 -11.17 -1.02
C HIS A 636 -9.31 -11.16 -1.67
N ILE A 637 -9.25 -11.56 -2.93
CA ILE A 637 -8.01 -11.84 -3.66
C ILE A 637 -7.90 -10.89 -4.84
N ARG A 638 -6.91 -9.98 -4.82
CA ARG A 638 -6.57 -9.16 -5.99
C ARG A 638 -5.69 -9.95 -6.96
N THR A 639 -6.00 -9.91 -8.26
CA THR A 639 -5.20 -10.59 -9.28
C THR A 639 -3.96 -9.77 -9.64
N LEU A 640 -2.83 -10.12 -9.02
CA LEU A 640 -1.54 -9.46 -9.19
C LEU A 640 -0.45 -10.38 -9.79
N GLY A 641 -0.72 -11.68 -9.93
CA GLY A 641 0.28 -12.67 -10.35
C GLY A 641 -0.31 -13.78 -11.21
N ASP A 642 0.55 -14.68 -11.65
CA ASP A 642 0.21 -15.86 -12.47
C ASP A 642 -0.82 -16.76 -11.78
N TRP A 643 -0.59 -17.10 -10.52
CA TRP A 643 -1.47 -17.97 -9.75
C TRP A 643 -2.84 -17.31 -9.49
N THR A 644 -2.87 -16.05 -9.05
CA THR A 644 -4.13 -15.35 -8.75
C THR A 644 -4.94 -15.05 -10.01
N SER A 645 -4.28 -14.76 -11.14
CA SER A 645 -4.96 -14.59 -12.43
C SER A 645 -5.60 -15.89 -12.90
N ARG A 646 -4.86 -17.01 -12.83
CA ARG A 646 -5.42 -18.35 -13.16
C ARG A 646 -6.56 -18.74 -12.23
N LEU A 647 -6.44 -18.44 -10.93
CA LEU A 647 -7.51 -18.67 -9.96
C LEU A 647 -8.78 -17.93 -10.38
N LYS A 648 -8.69 -16.63 -10.69
CA LYS A 648 -9.81 -15.85 -11.20
C LYS A 648 -10.39 -16.49 -12.47
N THR A 649 -9.56 -16.83 -13.45
CA THR A 649 -10.04 -17.47 -14.69
C THR A 649 -10.80 -18.77 -14.42
N VAL A 650 -10.29 -19.63 -13.53
CA VAL A 650 -10.96 -20.89 -13.17
C VAL A 650 -12.33 -20.62 -12.54
N PHE A 651 -12.40 -19.69 -11.58
CA PHE A 651 -13.67 -19.36 -10.92
C PHE A 651 -14.64 -18.61 -11.85
N SER A 652 -14.15 -17.72 -12.72
CA SER A 652 -14.97 -17.03 -13.72
C SER A 652 -15.59 -17.99 -14.73
N LYS A 653 -14.88 -19.04 -15.15
CA LYS A 653 -15.42 -20.08 -16.04
C LYS A 653 -16.55 -20.89 -15.39
N VAL A 654 -16.41 -21.20 -14.10
CA VAL A 654 -17.41 -21.97 -13.33
C VAL A 654 -18.65 -21.12 -13.01
N CYS A 655 -18.49 -19.80 -12.95
CA CYS A 655 -19.57 -18.84 -12.68
C CYS A 655 -20.27 -18.30 -13.95
N GLN A 656 -20.07 -18.89 -15.14
CA GLN A 656 -20.79 -18.44 -16.35
C GLN A 656 -22.31 -18.65 -16.22
N PRO A 657 -23.13 -17.72 -16.74
CA PRO A 657 -24.59 -17.78 -16.60
C PRO A 657 -25.18 -18.95 -17.40
N PRO A 658 -26.33 -19.52 -16.98
CA PRO A 658 -27.19 -20.29 -17.87
C PRO A 658 -27.71 -19.37 -19.00
N SER A 659 -28.07 -19.95 -20.14
CA SER A 659 -28.46 -19.23 -21.37
C SER A 659 -29.59 -18.20 -21.18
N SER A 660 -29.31 -16.99 -21.69
CA SER A 660 -30.14 -15.84 -22.14
C SER A 660 -31.42 -15.36 -21.44
N ASP A 661 -32.08 -16.07 -20.52
CA ASP A 661 -33.44 -15.65 -20.08
C ASP A 661 -33.59 -15.16 -18.63
N GLN A 662 -32.51 -14.91 -17.88
CA GLN A 662 -32.63 -14.31 -16.53
C GLN A 662 -31.55 -13.25 -16.26
N SER A 663 -32.01 -12.00 -16.11
CA SER A 663 -31.22 -10.82 -15.74
C SER A 663 -30.81 -10.85 -14.25
N GLY A 664 -29.55 -10.54 -13.95
CA GLY A 664 -29.10 -10.20 -12.60
C GLY A 664 -27.65 -10.60 -12.29
N LEU A 665 -26.89 -9.63 -11.77
CA LEU A 665 -25.54 -9.71 -11.18
C LEU A 665 -25.06 -11.13 -10.82
N LEU A 666 -23.88 -11.54 -11.32
CA LEU A 666 -23.17 -12.83 -11.07
C LEU A 666 -23.11 -13.24 -9.58
N ARG A 667 -24.23 -13.72 -9.04
CA ARG A 667 -24.38 -14.40 -7.76
C ARG A 667 -24.73 -15.83 -8.09
N ALA A 668 -23.73 -16.72 -8.04
CA ALA A 668 -23.99 -18.14 -8.07
C ALA A 668 -24.59 -18.54 -6.71
N ASP A 669 -25.87 -18.25 -6.50
CA ASP A 669 -26.63 -18.89 -5.43
C ASP A 669 -26.73 -20.38 -5.79
N ILE A 670 -26.27 -21.22 -4.87
CA ILE A 670 -26.09 -22.66 -5.06
C ILE A 670 -27.46 -23.35 -5.00
N GLY A 671 -28.28 -23.18 -6.04
CA GLY A 671 -29.48 -23.99 -6.26
C GLY A 671 -29.14 -25.40 -6.73
N GLN A 672 -29.84 -26.41 -6.21
CA GLN A 672 -29.69 -27.84 -6.51
C GLN A 672 -30.20 -28.15 -7.93
N GLY A 673 -29.32 -28.58 -8.85
CA GLY A 673 -29.69 -29.00 -10.20
C GLY A 673 -28.57 -29.82 -10.87
N ASN A 674 -28.94 -30.88 -11.59
CA ASN A 674 -28.09 -32.03 -11.96
C ASN A 674 -27.01 -31.82 -13.04
N ASN A 675 -26.82 -30.61 -13.59
CA ASN A 675 -25.79 -30.33 -14.61
C ASN A 675 -24.96 -29.09 -14.26
N LYS A 676 -24.14 -29.16 -13.21
CA LYS A 676 -23.17 -28.08 -12.87
C LYS A 676 -21.72 -28.51 -13.11
N PRO A 677 -20.86 -27.64 -13.70
CA PRO A 677 -19.42 -27.86 -13.72
C PRO A 677 -18.90 -28.02 -12.28
N ARG A 678 -18.10 -29.06 -12.04
CA ARG A 678 -17.59 -29.41 -10.71
C ARG A 678 -16.77 -28.25 -10.14
N MET A 679 -17.24 -27.67 -9.04
CA MET A 679 -16.56 -26.55 -8.38
C MET A 679 -15.12 -26.95 -7.99
N PRO A 680 -14.11 -26.07 -8.21
CA PRO A 680 -12.71 -26.39 -7.90
C PRO A 680 -12.52 -26.73 -6.43
N ARG A 681 -11.71 -27.76 -6.15
CA ARG A 681 -11.40 -28.15 -4.78
C ARG A 681 -10.43 -27.15 -4.17
N LEU A 682 -10.90 -26.44 -3.13
CA LEU A 682 -10.07 -25.58 -2.29
C LEU A 682 -9.67 -26.29 -1.00
N LYS A 683 -8.40 -26.11 -0.61
CA LYS A 683 -7.88 -26.51 0.69
C LYS A 683 -7.42 -25.26 1.43
N VAL A 684 -7.62 -25.25 2.74
CA VAL A 684 -7.27 -24.15 3.63
C VAL A 684 -6.32 -24.66 4.70
N ASP A 685 -5.28 -23.89 4.99
CA ASP A 685 -4.36 -24.11 6.10
C ASP A 685 -4.23 -22.83 6.93
N GLY A 686 -4.40 -22.96 8.24
CA GLY A 686 -4.35 -21.84 9.18
C GLY A 686 -5.21 -22.09 10.42
N PRO A 687 -5.55 -21.04 11.18
CA PRO A 687 -5.16 -19.64 10.95
C PRO A 687 -3.70 -19.34 11.36
N TYR A 688 -3.15 -18.24 10.85
CA TYR A 688 -1.79 -17.78 11.14
C TYR A 688 -1.75 -16.40 11.81
N GLY A 689 -0.85 -16.25 12.78
CA GLY A 689 -0.58 -15.00 13.51
C GLY A 689 -0.16 -13.84 12.60
N ALA A 690 -0.68 -12.63 12.86
CA ALA A 690 -0.36 -11.38 12.19
C ALA A 690 -0.48 -10.21 13.18
N PRO A 691 0.29 -9.11 13.02
CA PRO A 691 0.31 -7.98 13.96
C PRO A 691 -1.08 -7.39 14.25
N ALA A 692 -1.96 -7.37 13.26
CA ALA A 692 -3.32 -6.85 13.32
C ALA A 692 -4.18 -7.51 14.40
N GLN A 693 -3.82 -8.71 14.89
CA GLN A 693 -4.51 -9.41 15.97
C GLN A 693 -4.40 -8.70 17.31
N ASP A 694 -3.40 -7.84 17.48
CA ASP A 694 -3.13 -7.14 18.73
C ASP A 694 -4.04 -5.92 18.93
N TYR A 695 -4.97 -5.66 18.01
CA TYR A 695 -5.99 -4.60 18.16
C TYR A 695 -6.77 -4.72 19.48
N LYS A 696 -6.98 -5.95 19.98
CA LYS A 696 -7.65 -6.19 21.27
C LYS A 696 -6.90 -5.64 22.49
N MET A 697 -5.64 -5.25 22.34
CA MET A 697 -4.83 -4.65 23.41
C MET A 697 -5.04 -3.13 23.51
N TYR A 698 -5.82 -2.52 22.63
CA TYR A 698 -5.98 -1.08 22.51
C TYR A 698 -7.44 -0.65 22.68
N ASP A 699 -7.63 0.39 23.48
CA ASP A 699 -8.93 1.03 23.67
C ASP A 699 -9.33 1.88 22.44
N VAL A 700 -8.33 2.47 21.78
CA VAL A 700 -8.52 3.30 20.59
C VAL A 700 -7.73 2.74 19.42
N LEU A 701 -8.40 2.55 18.29
CA LEU A 701 -7.82 2.02 17.07
C LEU A 701 -7.78 3.07 15.97
N LEU A 702 -6.63 3.19 15.30
CA LEU A 702 -6.49 3.89 14.03
C LEU A 702 -6.13 2.87 12.95
N LEU A 703 -7.14 2.43 12.19
CA LEU A 703 -7.04 1.41 11.15
C LEU A 703 -6.88 2.10 9.79
N VAL A 704 -5.76 1.86 9.10
CA VAL A 704 -5.42 2.49 7.82
C VAL A 704 -5.20 1.43 6.75
N GLY A 705 -6.15 1.28 5.82
CA GLY A 705 -6.10 0.31 4.74
C GLY A 705 -5.94 0.98 3.37
N LEU A 706 -4.92 0.59 2.59
CA LEU A 706 -4.77 1.05 1.20
C LEU A 706 -5.20 -0.03 0.20
N GLY A 707 -6.20 0.26 -0.64
CA GLY A 707 -6.72 -0.67 -1.64
C GLY A 707 -7.14 -2.00 -1.01
N ILE A 708 -6.61 -3.12 -1.53
CA ILE A 708 -6.88 -4.47 -0.99
C ILE A 708 -6.30 -4.67 0.43
N GLY A 709 -5.40 -3.80 0.88
CA GLY A 709 -4.87 -3.80 2.24
C GLY A 709 -5.92 -3.55 3.32
N ALA A 710 -7.13 -3.10 2.96
CA ALA A 710 -8.25 -3.02 3.91
C ALA A 710 -8.72 -4.40 4.43
N THR A 711 -8.42 -5.51 3.74
CA THR A 711 -8.92 -6.86 4.05
C THR A 711 -8.79 -7.30 5.52
N PRO A 712 -7.61 -7.28 6.18
CA PRO A 712 -7.51 -7.65 7.59
C PRO A 712 -8.24 -6.67 8.52
N LEU A 713 -8.32 -5.40 8.13
CA LEU A 713 -8.96 -4.34 8.92
C LEU A 713 -10.49 -4.44 8.87
N ILE A 714 -11.05 -4.87 7.73
CA ILE A 714 -12.48 -5.17 7.61
C ILE A 714 -12.91 -6.29 8.56
N SER A 715 -12.07 -7.33 8.71
CA SER A 715 -12.32 -8.38 9.71
C SER A 715 -12.36 -7.81 11.14
N ILE A 716 -11.46 -6.87 11.47
CA ILE A 716 -11.46 -6.16 12.76
C ILE A 716 -12.72 -5.32 12.93
N VAL A 717 -13.09 -4.51 11.93
CA VAL A 717 -14.29 -3.65 11.95
C VAL A 717 -15.55 -4.48 12.18
N LYS A 718 -15.71 -5.59 11.47
CA LYS A 718 -16.85 -6.50 11.68
C LYS A 718 -16.86 -7.12 13.09
N ASP A 719 -15.70 -7.51 13.61
CA ASP A 719 -15.62 -8.07 14.95
C ASP A 719 -15.93 -7.02 16.02
N VAL A 720 -15.44 -5.77 15.88
CA VAL A 720 -15.83 -4.64 16.73
C VAL A 720 -17.35 -4.45 16.70
N LEU A 721 -17.95 -4.42 15.51
CA LEU A 721 -19.40 -4.28 15.35
C LEU A 721 -20.18 -5.42 16.03
N ASN A 722 -19.75 -6.67 15.86
CA ASN A 722 -20.40 -7.82 16.48
C ASN A 722 -20.32 -7.77 18.01
N ASN A 723 -19.21 -7.26 18.58
CA ASN A 723 -19.09 -7.08 20.03
C ASN A 723 -19.99 -5.95 20.54
N ILE A 724 -20.19 -4.87 19.76
CA ILE A 724 -21.14 -3.80 20.08
C ILE A 724 -22.56 -4.35 20.12
N LYS A 725 -22.99 -5.06 19.07
CA LYS A 725 -24.33 -5.68 19.00
C LYS A 725 -24.59 -6.61 20.19
N GLN A 726 -23.63 -7.46 20.54
CA GLN A 726 -23.75 -8.36 21.69
C GLN A 726 -23.86 -7.62 23.03
N GLN A 727 -23.13 -6.51 23.20
CA GLN A 727 -23.22 -5.73 24.43
C GLN A 727 -24.59 -5.04 24.54
N GLU A 728 -25.10 -4.49 23.44
CA GLU A 728 -26.44 -3.88 23.39
C GLU A 728 -27.54 -4.92 23.70
N GLU A 729 -27.47 -6.13 23.14
CA GLU A 729 -28.41 -7.22 23.43
C GLU A 729 -28.40 -7.65 24.92
N ILE A 730 -27.24 -7.58 25.57
CA ILE A 730 -27.09 -7.84 27.01
C ILE A 730 -27.70 -6.69 27.83
N ASP A 731 -27.40 -5.45 27.46
CA ASP A 731 -27.86 -4.25 28.16
C ASP A 731 -29.39 -4.06 28.02
N GLU A 732 -29.97 -4.49 26.89
CA GLU A 732 -31.43 -4.49 26.62
C GLU A 732 -32.17 -5.71 27.23
N GLY A 733 -31.46 -6.62 27.91
CA GLY A 733 -32.06 -7.75 28.63
C GLY A 733 -32.65 -8.86 27.74
N MET A 734 -32.32 -8.87 26.43
CA MET A 734 -32.86 -9.84 25.47
C MET A 734 -32.18 -11.22 25.52
N VAL A 735 -31.02 -11.33 26.17
CA VAL A 735 -30.31 -12.59 26.37
C VAL A 735 -30.34 -12.95 27.85
N GLU A 736 -31.15 -13.94 28.22
CA GLU A 736 -31.02 -14.56 29.55
C GLU A 736 -29.57 -15.02 29.73
N SER A 737 -28.98 -14.65 30.87
CA SER A 737 -27.64 -15.04 31.31
C SER A 737 -27.55 -16.55 31.63
N GLY A 738 -27.90 -17.40 30.67
CA GLY A 738 -28.02 -18.86 30.79
C GLY A 738 -26.73 -19.63 30.54
N VAL A 739 -25.61 -18.96 30.25
CA VAL A 739 -24.29 -19.61 30.19
C VAL A 739 -23.40 -19.00 31.26
N LYS A 740 -23.19 -19.77 32.33
CA LYS A 740 -22.27 -19.51 33.45
C LYS A 740 -21.14 -18.55 33.05
N SER A 741 -21.17 -17.38 33.68
CA SER A 741 -20.13 -16.36 33.72
C SER A 741 -18.72 -16.96 33.84
N ASN A 742 -18.12 -17.28 32.69
CA ASN A 742 -16.70 -17.05 32.55
C ASN A 742 -16.60 -15.57 32.28
N LYS A 743 -16.07 -14.80 33.24
CA LYS A 743 -15.69 -13.39 33.12
C LYS A 743 -14.96 -13.15 31.79
N ARG A 744 -15.69 -12.96 30.68
CA ARG A 744 -15.13 -12.50 29.42
C ARG A 744 -14.75 -11.07 29.71
N LYS A 745 -13.46 -10.76 29.58
CA LYS A 745 -12.98 -9.39 29.74
C LYS A 745 -13.82 -8.49 28.83
N PRO A 746 -14.31 -7.34 29.34
CA PRO A 746 -15.02 -6.38 28.51
C PRO A 746 -14.19 -6.07 27.26
N PHE A 747 -14.87 -5.96 26.12
CA PHE A 747 -14.22 -5.63 24.85
C PHE A 747 -13.50 -4.28 25.00
N ALA A 748 -12.17 -4.29 24.91
CA ALA A 748 -11.35 -3.14 25.30
C ALA A 748 -11.57 -1.92 24.41
N THR A 749 -11.87 -2.13 23.12
CA THR A 749 -11.96 -1.05 22.14
C THR A 749 -13.21 -0.20 22.34
N LYS A 750 -13.00 1.06 22.74
CA LYS A 750 -14.00 2.12 22.93
C LYS A 750 -14.22 2.96 21.67
N ARG A 751 -13.20 3.06 20.80
CA ARG A 751 -13.25 3.86 19.57
C ARG A 751 -12.40 3.25 18.48
N ALA A 752 -12.92 3.17 17.26
CA ALA A 752 -12.17 2.75 16.08
C ALA A 752 -12.33 3.77 14.94
N TYR A 753 -11.21 4.27 14.41
CA TYR A 753 -11.17 5.09 13.22
C TYR A 753 -10.70 4.24 12.05
N PHE A 754 -11.53 4.06 11.04
CA PHE A 754 -11.20 3.28 9.86
C PHE A 754 -11.06 4.16 8.63
N TYR A 755 -9.83 4.31 8.16
CA TYR A 755 -9.48 5.03 6.95
C TYR A 755 -9.21 4.03 5.82
N TRP A 756 -10.14 3.95 4.88
CA TRP A 756 -9.97 3.17 3.66
C TRP A 756 -9.66 4.08 2.49
N VAL A 757 -8.45 3.94 1.94
CA VAL A 757 -7.97 4.77 0.84
C VAL A 757 -7.78 3.91 -0.40
N THR A 758 -8.47 4.24 -1.49
CA THR A 758 -8.32 3.54 -2.77
C THR A 758 -8.17 4.53 -3.92
N ARG A 759 -7.65 4.06 -5.05
CA ARG A 759 -7.56 4.83 -6.30
C ARG A 759 -8.70 4.53 -7.26
N GLU A 760 -9.28 3.34 -7.18
CA GLU A 760 -10.27 2.87 -8.17
C GLU A 760 -11.68 2.93 -7.54
N GLN A 761 -12.63 3.60 -8.20
CA GLN A 761 -14.02 3.69 -7.74
C GLN A 761 -14.63 2.30 -7.50
N GLY A 762 -14.42 1.37 -8.44
CA GLY A 762 -14.93 -0.01 -8.35
C GLY A 762 -14.39 -0.80 -7.15
N SER A 763 -13.38 -0.29 -6.44
CA SER A 763 -12.91 -0.94 -5.21
C SER A 763 -13.92 -0.88 -4.07
N PHE A 764 -14.75 0.17 -4.02
CA PHE A 764 -15.70 0.36 -2.92
C PHE A 764 -16.78 -0.73 -2.87
N GLU A 765 -17.08 -1.36 -4.01
CA GLU A 765 -18.03 -2.48 -4.10
C GLU A 765 -17.60 -3.69 -3.25
N TRP A 766 -16.29 -3.89 -3.02
CA TRP A 766 -15.77 -5.07 -2.30
C TRP A 766 -16.32 -5.18 -0.88
N PHE A 767 -16.44 -4.03 -0.20
CA PHE A 767 -16.84 -3.95 1.20
C PHE A 767 -18.10 -3.11 1.41
N ARG A 768 -18.81 -2.73 0.34
CA ARG A 768 -20.03 -1.92 0.40
C ARG A 768 -21.03 -2.43 1.44
N GLY A 769 -21.27 -3.74 1.45
CA GLY A 769 -22.16 -4.39 2.43
C GLY A 769 -21.71 -4.20 3.87
N VAL A 770 -20.41 -4.34 4.16
CA VAL A 770 -19.86 -4.14 5.52
C VAL A 770 -19.93 -2.67 5.92
N MET A 771 -19.61 -1.75 5.01
CA MET A 771 -19.65 -0.31 5.29
C MET A 771 -21.06 0.16 5.62
N ASN A 772 -22.05 -0.31 4.87
CA ASN A 772 -23.46 -0.01 5.14
C ASN A 772 -23.94 -0.65 6.44
N GLU A 773 -23.58 -1.91 6.69
CA GLU A 773 -23.93 -2.60 7.93
C GLU A 773 -23.41 -1.86 9.16
N VAL A 774 -22.17 -1.37 9.13
CA VAL A 774 -21.61 -0.57 10.23
C VAL A 774 -22.33 0.77 10.36
N ALA A 775 -22.55 1.48 9.26
CA ALA A 775 -23.22 2.78 9.26
C ALA A 775 -24.66 2.73 9.80
N GLU A 776 -25.37 1.60 9.61
CA GLU A 776 -26.74 1.40 10.08
C GLU A 776 -26.80 0.90 11.53
N ASN A 777 -25.87 0.05 11.94
CA ASN A 777 -25.95 -0.64 13.23
C ASN A 777 -25.12 0.01 14.35
N ASP A 778 -24.13 0.85 14.05
CA ASP A 778 -23.30 1.50 15.08
C ASP A 778 -23.97 2.77 15.65
N ARG A 779 -24.98 2.57 16.51
CA ARG A 779 -25.76 3.65 17.13
C ARG A 779 -24.91 4.56 18.03
N ASN A 780 -23.99 3.95 18.77
CA ASN A 780 -23.09 4.63 19.70
C ASN A 780 -21.92 5.36 19.01
N GLY A 781 -21.75 5.14 17.69
CA GLY A 781 -20.71 5.77 16.90
C GLY A 781 -19.31 5.35 17.33
N VAL A 782 -19.13 4.11 17.78
CA VAL A 782 -17.84 3.55 18.19
C VAL A 782 -16.89 3.47 17.01
N ILE A 783 -17.40 3.19 15.80
CA ILE A 783 -16.66 3.04 14.56
C ILE A 783 -16.88 4.27 13.67
N GLU A 784 -15.82 5.02 13.44
CA GLU A 784 -15.81 6.16 12.52
C GLU A 784 -15.20 5.74 11.18
N LEU A 785 -16.01 5.72 10.12
CA LEU A 785 -15.63 5.27 8.79
C LEU A 785 -15.25 6.47 7.91
N HIS A 786 -14.09 6.40 7.26
CA HIS A 786 -13.63 7.39 6.30
C HIS A 786 -13.17 6.71 5.01
N ASN A 787 -13.92 6.92 3.93
CA ASN A 787 -13.55 6.51 2.58
C ASN A 787 -12.78 7.63 1.89
N TYR A 788 -11.69 7.30 1.20
CA TYR A 788 -10.93 8.24 0.39
C TYR A 788 -10.71 7.69 -1.02
N CYS A 789 -11.12 8.46 -2.02
CA CYS A 789 -10.87 8.16 -3.43
C CYS A 789 -9.77 9.08 -3.97
N THR A 790 -8.60 8.51 -4.22
CA THR A 790 -7.39 9.24 -4.61
C THR A 790 -7.26 9.51 -6.10
N SER A 791 -8.13 8.93 -6.95
CA SER A 791 -8.22 9.33 -8.36
C SER A 791 -8.97 10.65 -8.55
N VAL A 792 -9.85 10.98 -7.60
CA VAL A 792 -10.64 12.21 -7.64
C VAL A 792 -9.78 13.36 -7.13
N TYR A 793 -9.76 14.47 -7.87
CA TYR A 793 -9.06 15.68 -7.45
C TYR A 793 -9.69 16.24 -6.16
N GLU A 794 -8.89 16.98 -5.38
CA GLU A 794 -9.29 17.50 -4.07
C GLU A 794 -10.59 18.32 -4.15
N GLU A 795 -11.36 18.31 -3.06
CA GLU A 795 -12.55 19.14 -2.93
C GLU A 795 -12.17 20.62 -3.18
N GLY A 796 -12.84 21.23 -4.16
CA GLY A 796 -12.49 22.54 -4.69
C GLY A 796 -11.51 22.51 -5.87
N ASP A 797 -11.33 21.43 -6.60
CA ASP A 797 -10.80 21.45 -7.99
C ASP A 797 -11.97 21.58 -8.98
N ALA A 798 -11.84 22.38 -10.05
CA ALA A 798 -12.89 22.56 -11.06
C ALA A 798 -13.35 21.21 -11.65
N ARG A 799 -12.44 20.26 -11.80
CA ARG A 799 -12.74 18.91 -12.31
C ARG A 799 -13.60 18.09 -11.36
N SER A 800 -13.56 18.38 -10.06
CA SER A 800 -14.33 17.65 -9.04
C SER A 800 -15.59 18.39 -8.60
N ALA A 801 -15.80 19.64 -9.04
CA ALA A 801 -16.87 20.53 -8.63
C ALA A 801 -18.27 19.89 -8.71
N LEU A 802 -18.63 19.43 -9.91
CA LEU A 802 -19.91 18.78 -10.17
C LEU A 802 -20.03 17.45 -9.44
N ILE A 803 -18.95 16.70 -9.33
CA ILE A 803 -18.95 15.43 -8.60
C ILE A 803 -19.22 15.69 -7.12
N THR A 804 -18.65 16.74 -6.51
CA THR A 804 -18.94 17.15 -5.13
C THR A 804 -20.37 17.63 -4.96
N MET A 805 -20.90 18.39 -5.93
CA MET A 805 -22.28 18.87 -5.95
C MET A 805 -23.25 17.69 -5.98
N LEU A 806 -23.06 16.81 -6.97
CA LEU A 806 -23.85 15.60 -7.18
C LEU A 806 -23.76 14.64 -5.99
N GLN A 807 -22.57 14.46 -5.41
CA GLN A 807 -22.40 13.69 -4.17
C GLN A 807 -23.21 14.29 -3.02
N SER A 808 -23.25 15.61 -2.89
CA SER A 808 -23.97 16.29 -1.81
C SER A 808 -25.49 16.19 -2.00
N LEU A 809 -25.98 16.34 -3.23
CA LEU A 809 -27.38 16.15 -3.60
C LEU A 809 -27.84 14.70 -3.36
N GLN A 810 -27.13 13.74 -3.93
CA GLN A 810 -27.47 12.32 -3.79
C GLN A 810 -27.44 11.85 -2.34
N HIS A 811 -26.45 12.32 -1.57
CA HIS A 811 -26.37 11.98 -0.15
C HIS A 811 -27.49 12.65 0.67
N ALA A 812 -27.94 13.85 0.30
CA ALA A 812 -29.07 14.50 0.95
C ALA A 812 -30.41 13.83 0.62
N LYS A 813 -30.61 13.40 -0.63
CA LYS A 813 -31.84 12.75 -1.11
C LYS A 813 -31.96 11.31 -0.62
N ASN A 814 -30.90 10.51 -0.81
CA ASN A 814 -30.94 9.06 -0.63
C ASN A 814 -30.09 8.55 0.55
N GLY A 815 -29.28 9.41 1.18
CA GLY A 815 -28.36 9.01 2.24
C GLY A 815 -27.20 8.14 1.75
N VAL A 816 -26.93 8.11 0.44
CA VAL A 816 -25.92 7.27 -0.21
C VAL A 816 -24.93 8.14 -0.97
N ASP A 817 -23.65 7.81 -0.83
CA ASP A 817 -22.54 8.43 -1.56
C ASP A 817 -22.50 7.96 -3.01
N ILE A 818 -22.40 8.91 -3.95
CA ILE A 818 -22.36 8.56 -5.38
C ILE A 818 -21.08 7.83 -5.80
N VAL A 819 -19.95 8.12 -5.16
CA VAL A 819 -18.66 7.54 -5.57
C VAL A 819 -18.54 6.10 -5.09
N SER A 820 -18.83 5.84 -3.81
CA SER A 820 -18.70 4.51 -3.22
C SER A 820 -19.98 3.68 -3.25
N GLY A 821 -21.15 4.28 -3.46
CA GLY A 821 -22.45 3.61 -3.32
C GLY A 821 -22.75 3.19 -1.87
N THR A 822 -22.05 3.75 -0.88
CA THR A 822 -22.23 3.44 0.55
C THR A 822 -22.93 4.58 1.28
N ARG A 823 -23.48 4.32 2.48
CA ARG A 823 -23.97 5.40 3.37
C ARG A 823 -22.86 6.30 3.92
N VAL A 824 -21.62 5.87 3.84
CA VAL A 824 -20.44 6.64 4.24
C VAL A 824 -20.03 7.57 3.11
N LYS A 825 -20.02 8.88 3.37
CA LYS A 825 -19.55 9.88 2.40
C LYS A 825 -18.06 9.70 2.09
N THR A 826 -17.71 9.73 0.81
CA THR A 826 -16.33 9.56 0.33
C THR A 826 -15.62 10.91 0.26
N HIS A 827 -14.42 11.00 0.83
CA HIS A 827 -13.53 12.14 0.69
C HIS A 827 -12.67 12.02 -0.57
N PHE A 828 -12.34 13.15 -1.19
CA PHE A 828 -11.50 13.18 -2.38
C PHE A 828 -10.03 13.42 -2.04
N ALA A 829 -9.16 13.05 -2.97
CA ALA A 829 -7.71 13.09 -2.81
C ALA A 829 -7.18 12.26 -1.62
N ARG A 830 -5.95 12.55 -1.19
CA ARG A 830 -5.26 11.80 -0.12
C ARG A 830 -5.59 12.39 1.25
N PRO A 831 -5.75 11.56 2.30
CA PRO A 831 -5.89 12.06 3.66
C PRO A 831 -4.68 12.89 4.08
N ASN A 832 -4.92 14.00 4.79
CA ASN A 832 -3.86 14.69 5.51
C ASN A 832 -3.57 13.96 6.81
N TRP A 833 -2.66 12.99 6.77
CA TRP A 833 -2.33 12.14 7.92
C TRP A 833 -1.93 12.93 9.16
N ARG A 834 -1.21 14.05 9.01
CA ARG A 834 -0.84 14.88 10.17
C ARG A 834 -2.07 15.45 10.87
N ASN A 835 -3.09 15.88 10.12
CA ASN A 835 -4.35 16.35 10.68
C ASN A 835 -5.13 15.20 11.33
N VAL A 836 -5.10 14.00 10.74
CA VAL A 836 -5.72 12.79 11.33
C VAL A 836 -5.09 12.47 12.68
N PHE A 837 -3.75 12.37 12.77
CA PHE A 837 -3.06 12.13 14.04
C PHE A 837 -3.33 13.24 15.06
N LYS A 838 -3.36 14.50 14.61
CA LYS A 838 -3.71 15.63 15.47
C LYS A 838 -5.12 15.50 16.04
N HIS A 839 -6.09 15.16 15.19
CA HIS A 839 -7.48 14.97 15.60
C HIS A 839 -7.59 13.86 16.66
N VAL A 840 -6.96 12.70 16.41
CA VAL A 840 -6.99 11.57 17.34
C VAL A 840 -6.29 11.92 18.66
N ALA A 841 -5.14 12.60 18.62
CA ALA A 841 -4.42 12.99 19.83
C ALA A 841 -5.21 13.99 20.71
N LEU A 842 -5.94 14.91 20.09
CA LEU A 842 -6.78 15.87 20.82
C LEU A 842 -8.00 15.20 21.46
N LYS A 843 -8.58 14.20 20.81
CA LYS A 843 -9.79 13.51 21.28
C LYS A 843 -9.50 12.46 22.36
N HIS A 844 -8.29 11.90 22.38
CA HIS A 844 -7.89 10.82 23.30
C HIS A 844 -6.62 11.16 24.09
N PRO A 845 -6.65 12.21 24.94
CA PRO A 845 -5.49 12.59 25.74
C PRO A 845 -5.16 11.51 26.79
N ASN A 846 -3.87 11.25 27.01
CA ASN A 846 -3.36 10.22 27.94
C ASN A 846 -3.72 8.76 27.59
N GLU A 847 -4.29 8.49 26.41
CA GLU A 847 -4.61 7.13 25.98
C GLU A 847 -3.53 6.54 25.05
N ARG A 848 -3.56 5.20 24.92
CA ARG A 848 -2.73 4.45 23.97
C ARG A 848 -3.55 4.09 22.73
N VAL A 849 -3.12 4.58 21.58
CA VAL A 849 -3.76 4.35 20.29
C VAL A 849 -2.97 3.31 19.49
N GLY A 850 -3.62 2.24 19.09
CA GLY A 850 -3.06 1.24 18.19
C GLY A 850 -3.24 1.68 16.74
N VAL A 851 -2.15 2.00 16.04
CA VAL A 851 -2.17 2.38 14.62
C VAL A 851 -1.86 1.16 13.76
N PHE A 852 -2.86 0.61 13.08
CA PHE A 852 -2.71 -0.57 12.25
C PHE A 852 -2.74 -0.19 10.77
N TYR A 853 -1.63 -0.43 10.08
CA TYR A 853 -1.46 -0.08 8.67
C TYR A 853 -1.28 -1.31 7.79
N CYS A 854 -2.05 -1.39 6.71
CA CYS A 854 -1.90 -2.40 5.67
C CYS A 854 -2.03 -1.78 4.28
N GLY A 855 -0.96 -1.83 3.48
CA GLY A 855 -0.92 -1.17 2.18
C GLY A 855 0.48 -1.04 1.57
N ALA A 856 0.60 -0.19 0.55
CA ALA A 856 1.86 0.07 -0.17
C ALA A 856 3.00 0.57 0.74
N HIS A 857 4.26 0.29 0.38
CA HIS A 857 5.39 0.59 1.27
C HIS A 857 5.68 2.10 1.45
N GLY A 858 5.28 2.96 0.51
CA GLY A 858 5.62 4.38 0.51
C GLY A 858 5.15 5.11 1.77
N LEU A 859 3.93 4.83 2.23
CA LEU A 859 3.31 5.55 3.35
C LEU A 859 3.78 5.07 4.74
N VAL A 860 4.51 3.95 4.81
CA VAL A 860 4.97 3.36 6.08
C VAL A 860 5.89 4.31 6.85
N GLY A 861 6.81 4.97 6.13
CA GLY A 861 7.77 5.90 6.73
C GLY A 861 7.05 7.09 7.37
N ASP A 862 6.14 7.69 6.62
CA ASP A 862 5.38 8.88 7.04
C ASP A 862 4.49 8.57 8.25
N LEU A 863 3.69 7.50 8.21
CA LEU A 863 2.81 7.15 9.33
C LEU A 863 3.58 6.77 10.59
N ARG A 864 4.72 6.07 10.43
CA ARG A 864 5.59 5.75 11.56
C ARG A 864 6.21 7.00 12.16
N SER A 865 6.69 7.91 11.31
CA SER A 865 7.25 9.19 11.74
C SER A 865 6.21 10.04 12.47
N LEU A 866 4.98 10.12 11.94
CA LEU A 866 3.88 10.83 12.58
C LEU A 866 3.48 10.19 13.92
N ALA A 867 3.37 8.86 13.98
CA ALA A 867 3.10 8.17 15.25
C ALA A 867 4.15 8.49 16.30
N GLN A 868 5.44 8.47 15.94
CA GLN A 868 6.52 8.86 16.84
C GLN A 868 6.46 10.35 17.22
N ASP A 869 6.22 11.24 16.26
CA ASP A 869 6.19 12.68 16.49
C ASP A 869 5.07 13.07 17.47
N PHE A 870 3.86 12.56 17.25
CA PHE A 870 2.73 12.82 18.14
C PHE A 870 2.88 12.13 19.49
N SER A 871 3.41 10.91 19.55
CA SER A 871 3.73 10.23 20.83
C SER A 871 4.72 11.00 21.71
N ARG A 872 5.59 11.80 21.09
CA ARG A 872 6.62 12.60 21.79
C ARG A 872 6.11 13.99 22.17
N LYS A 873 5.28 14.59 21.31
CA LYS A 873 4.79 15.97 21.49
C LYS A 873 3.46 16.09 22.22
N THR A 874 2.69 15.01 22.33
CA THR A 874 1.37 14.99 22.96
C THR A 874 1.34 13.95 24.10
N SER A 875 0.29 14.00 24.92
CA SER A 875 0.11 13.01 25.99
C SER A 875 -0.38 11.65 25.48
N THR A 876 -0.98 11.61 24.29
CA THR A 876 -1.43 10.39 23.62
C THR A 876 -0.23 9.60 23.08
N LYS A 877 -0.21 8.29 23.29
CA LYS A 877 0.83 7.38 22.77
C LYS A 877 0.31 6.56 21.61
N PHE A 878 0.95 6.68 20.46
CA PHE A 878 0.65 5.95 19.23
C PHE A 878 1.63 4.80 19.03
N ASP A 879 1.12 3.57 19.00
CA ASP A 879 1.89 2.37 18.69
C ASP A 879 1.63 1.95 17.23
N PHE A 880 2.66 2.01 16.39
CA PHE A 880 2.52 1.72 14.97
C PHE A 880 2.79 0.25 14.62
N HIS A 881 1.78 -0.41 14.08
CA HIS A 881 1.78 -1.80 13.62
C HIS A 881 1.64 -1.85 12.10
N LYS A 882 2.57 -2.56 11.44
CA LYS A 882 2.56 -2.73 9.99
C LYS A 882 2.29 -4.18 9.60
N GLU A 883 1.26 -4.38 8.80
CA GLU A 883 1.02 -5.65 8.11
C GLU A 883 2.00 -5.88 6.95
N ASN A 884 2.47 -7.11 6.81
CA ASN A 884 3.40 -7.54 5.76
C ASN A 884 2.74 -8.62 4.90
N PHE A 885 1.84 -8.22 3.99
CA PHE A 885 1.22 -9.10 2.99
C PHE A 885 1.65 -8.75 1.57
#